data_AF-A0A7W0LVX3-F1
#
_entry.id   AF-A0A7W0LVX3-F1
#
_cell.length_a   1.000
_cell.length_b   1.000
_cell.length_c   1.000
_cell.angle_alpha   90.00
_cell.angle_beta   90.00
_cell.angle_gamma   90.00
#
_symmetry.space_group_name_H-M   'P 1'
#
loop_
_entity.id
_entity.type
_entity.pdbx_description
1 polymer ?
#
loop_
_entity_poly.entity_id
_entity_poly.type
_entity_poly.pdbx_seq_one_letter_code
_entity_poly.pdbx_strand_id
1 'polypeptide(L)'
;MAGAEILSGGHIEPRGLEEEMRSSYLDYAMSVIVGRALPDVRDGLKPVHRRVLYAMHESGLGPTRPYKKSAATVGEVMSKFHPHGDSAIYDTLVRLAQDFAMREPLVDGQGNFGSIDNDSAAAMRYCVTGDTRVATATGGTVRIDSIVPHAEPDSEHAVDLEVLDRRGRAVPATRLFHSGVHPTLRLRTHQGHELTGTHNHPVLCLVDMVGVPLLLWKLLEEVAPGDRVLISRVAHSPATAADDDRTALGVLAGALIAEGWIGERRAGFNNIDADYFATVVDAYDRLVGGPRYVSTRVIASGSILHELDIHNLDALRAGPLRELAGRSREKRVPEVVWTAEPDVKRAFLQSLFEGDGSSSLLPRNTIQLSYSSYSQQLARDVQQLLLEFGVASAICRSQDREELKVVVSNRRDARIFARAVRFLGRKQVKLERCLAQIPERSRALSRDHVPFVAAYVRDECGADPEHGKWLRRHNFDRIERWEHADTAVLDRIPSQEVRDVIAPLMTGDHLYAEVESVAPAGKQAVFSLKVATGDHSFVTNGFISHNTEARLARLATEMLRDIDADTVDFTPTYDDARLEPSVLPSRYPNLLVNGSAGIAVGMATNIPPHNLREVVDGVVAYIEDPSIDVAGLMKHIRGPDFPTGGVIKGWQGIKDAYDTGRGRVVVQGRAHTEDIGRGKEAIIVTELPYQVSKGDGRNDGSGLIKKIAEVVQNG
;
A
#
# COMPACT_ATOMS: atom_id res chain seq x y z
N MET A 1 -35.52 20.92 -62.03
CA MET A 1 -35.95 21.84 -60.96
C MET A 1 -36.67 21.00 -59.92
N ALA A 2 -36.01 20.71 -58.80
CA ALA A 2 -36.57 20.03 -57.64
C ALA A 2 -36.26 20.93 -56.43
N GLY A 3 -37.29 21.22 -55.65
CA GLY A 3 -37.29 22.25 -54.62
C GLY A 3 -36.36 21.93 -53.46
N ALA A 4 -35.60 22.93 -53.03
CA ALA A 4 -34.99 22.94 -51.72
C ALA A 4 -36.10 23.25 -50.70
N GLU A 5 -36.33 22.32 -49.77
CA GLU A 5 -37.15 22.58 -48.58
C GLU A 5 -36.54 23.75 -47.83
N ILE A 6 -37.30 24.84 -47.75
CA ILE A 6 -37.03 25.97 -46.88
C ILE A 6 -37.31 25.46 -45.47
N LEU A 7 -36.28 25.45 -44.61
CA LEU A 7 -36.40 25.19 -43.18
C LEU A 7 -37.30 26.27 -42.54
N SER A 8 -38.63 26.12 -42.63
CA SER A 8 -39.59 27.05 -42.04
C SER A 8 -39.92 26.61 -40.62
N GLY A 9 -39.19 27.16 -39.65
CA GLY A 9 -39.53 26.99 -38.23
C GLY A 9 -38.60 27.65 -37.21
N GLY A 10 -37.44 28.17 -37.61
CA GLY A 10 -36.52 28.89 -36.72
C GLY A 10 -36.32 30.35 -37.13
N HIS A 11 -35.95 31.21 -36.19
CA HIS A 11 -35.49 32.56 -36.48
C HIS A 11 -34.15 32.46 -37.23
N ILE A 12 -34.17 32.58 -38.56
CA ILE A 12 -32.96 32.47 -39.39
C ILE A 12 -32.31 33.85 -39.45
N GLU A 13 -31.25 34.05 -38.66
CA GLU A 13 -30.42 35.25 -38.73
C GLU A 13 -29.20 35.02 -39.65
N PRO A 14 -28.95 35.88 -40.64
CA PRO A 14 -27.71 35.85 -41.39
C PRO A 14 -26.56 36.31 -40.49
N ARG A 15 -25.67 35.38 -40.11
CA ARG A 15 -24.48 35.63 -39.28
C ARG A 15 -23.20 35.20 -39.99
N GLY A 16 -22.12 35.95 -39.79
CA GLY A 16 -20.79 35.56 -40.25
C GLY A 16 -20.29 34.34 -39.46
N LEU A 17 -19.73 33.34 -40.14
CA LEU A 17 -19.31 32.08 -39.52
C LEU A 17 -18.32 32.30 -38.35
N GLU A 18 -17.40 33.25 -38.48
CA GLU A 18 -16.40 33.59 -37.46
C GLU A 18 -17.04 34.21 -36.20
N GLU A 19 -18.05 35.05 -36.39
CA GLU A 19 -18.77 35.72 -35.30
C GLU A 19 -19.68 34.73 -34.55
N GLU A 20 -20.33 33.83 -35.28
CA GLU A 20 -21.12 32.73 -34.73
C GLU A 20 -20.26 31.73 -33.96
N MET A 21 -19.13 31.31 -34.54
CA MET A 21 -18.19 30.42 -33.84
C MET A 21 -17.63 31.06 -32.57
N ARG A 22 -17.33 32.36 -32.58
CA ARG A 22 -16.85 33.08 -31.39
C ARG A 22 -17.94 33.19 -30.31
N SER A 23 -19.17 33.55 -30.68
CA SER A 23 -20.28 33.63 -29.71
C SER A 23 -20.62 32.26 -29.15
N SER A 24 -20.84 31.26 -30.02
CA SER A 24 -21.13 29.89 -29.62
C SER A 24 -19.99 29.29 -28.78
N TYR A 25 -18.72 29.59 -29.08
CA TYR A 25 -17.59 29.20 -28.24
C TYR A 25 -17.62 29.89 -26.87
N LEU A 26 -17.90 31.20 -26.81
CA LEU A 26 -18.01 31.93 -25.55
C LEU A 26 -19.20 31.46 -24.71
N ASP A 27 -20.35 31.20 -25.32
CA ASP A 27 -21.58 30.73 -24.66
C ASP A 27 -21.43 29.28 -24.18
N TYR A 28 -20.86 28.40 -25.02
CA TYR A 28 -20.49 27.05 -24.61
C TYR A 28 -19.44 27.08 -23.49
N ALA A 29 -18.40 27.89 -23.63
CA ALA A 29 -17.37 27.96 -22.61
C ALA A 29 -17.89 28.57 -21.31
N MET A 30 -18.80 29.55 -21.36
CA MET A 30 -19.44 30.14 -20.19
C MET A 30 -20.40 29.19 -19.49
N SER A 31 -21.20 28.42 -20.23
CA SER A 31 -22.04 27.36 -19.66
C SER A 31 -21.21 26.25 -19.00
N VAL A 32 -20.08 25.86 -19.60
CA VAL A 32 -19.13 24.90 -19.00
C VAL A 32 -18.44 25.48 -17.77
N ILE A 33 -18.07 26.76 -17.77
CA ILE A 33 -17.41 27.44 -16.64
C ILE A 33 -18.36 27.55 -15.45
N VAL A 34 -19.55 28.12 -15.66
CA VAL A 34 -20.54 28.36 -14.60
C VAL A 34 -21.08 27.04 -14.07
N GLY A 35 -21.26 26.04 -14.93
CA GLY A 35 -21.80 24.73 -14.55
C GLY A 35 -20.79 23.75 -13.94
N ARG A 36 -19.47 23.97 -14.03
CA ARG A 36 -18.46 22.95 -13.62
C ARG A 36 -17.18 23.49 -12.97
N ALA A 37 -16.72 24.69 -13.34
CA ALA A 37 -15.34 25.09 -13.06
C ALA A 37 -15.18 26.04 -11.86
N LEU A 38 -16.17 26.92 -11.63
CA LEU A 38 -16.11 27.96 -10.59
C LEU A 38 -16.95 27.61 -9.35
N PRO A 39 -16.53 28.05 -8.16
CA PRO A 39 -17.39 28.02 -6.98
C PRO A 39 -18.55 29.01 -7.11
N ASP A 40 -19.68 28.75 -6.44
CA ASP A 40 -20.69 29.81 -6.23
C ASP A 40 -20.27 30.68 -5.05
N VAL A 41 -20.53 31.99 -5.14
CA VAL A 41 -20.17 32.94 -4.09
C VAL A 41 -20.89 32.68 -2.76
N ARG A 42 -22.10 32.12 -2.82
CA ARG A 42 -22.97 31.92 -1.65
C ARG A 42 -22.42 30.86 -0.69
N ASP A 43 -21.81 29.80 -1.20
CA ASP A 43 -21.27 28.71 -0.38
C ASP A 43 -19.78 28.41 -0.60
N GLY A 44 -19.17 29.02 -1.61
CA GLY A 44 -17.76 28.82 -1.95
C GLY A 44 -17.42 27.45 -2.52
N LEU A 45 -18.42 26.66 -2.92
CA LEU A 45 -18.23 25.28 -3.37
C LEU A 45 -18.43 25.13 -4.87
N LYS A 46 -17.70 24.19 -5.48
CA LYS A 46 -17.96 23.73 -6.84
C LYS A 46 -19.12 22.73 -6.81
N PRO A 47 -19.83 22.51 -7.92
CA PRO A 47 -20.94 21.55 -7.97
C PRO A 47 -20.58 20.16 -7.42
N VAL A 48 -19.40 19.63 -7.77
CA VAL A 48 -18.95 18.32 -7.26
C VAL A 48 -18.68 18.31 -5.75
N HIS A 49 -18.19 19.41 -5.16
CA HIS A 49 -18.04 19.52 -3.70
C HIS A 49 -19.41 19.43 -3.00
N ARG A 50 -20.43 20.15 -3.52
CA ARG A 50 -21.79 20.11 -2.96
C ARG A 50 -22.37 18.71 -3.00
N ARG A 51 -22.26 18.05 -4.16
CA ARG A 51 -22.77 16.68 -4.35
C ARG A 51 -22.14 15.70 -3.38
N VAL A 52 -20.82 15.78 -3.14
CA VAL A 52 -20.14 14.94 -2.14
C VAL A 52 -20.69 15.20 -0.75
N LEU A 53 -20.72 16.47 -0.30
CA LEU A 53 -21.19 16.80 1.06
C LEU A 53 -22.67 16.46 1.26
N TYR A 54 -23.51 16.73 0.26
CA TYR A 54 -24.94 16.41 0.28
C TYR A 54 -25.19 14.90 0.29
N ALA A 55 -24.49 14.13 -0.54
CA ALA A 55 -24.61 12.66 -0.52
C ALA A 55 -24.17 12.07 0.83
N MET A 56 -23.11 12.62 1.44
CA MET A 56 -22.69 12.23 2.79
C MET A 56 -23.75 12.59 3.84
N HIS A 57 -24.41 13.73 3.69
CA HIS A 57 -25.52 14.16 4.54
C HIS A 57 -26.72 13.21 4.44
N GLU A 58 -27.20 12.92 3.23
CA GLU A 58 -28.29 11.97 2.98
C GLU A 58 -27.97 10.56 3.50
N SER A 59 -26.69 10.16 3.41
CA SER A 59 -26.18 8.89 3.93
C SER A 59 -26.03 8.85 5.46
N GLY A 60 -26.36 9.95 6.15
CA GLY A 60 -26.28 10.08 7.59
C GLY A 60 -24.85 10.06 8.15
N LEU A 61 -23.86 10.50 7.38
CA LEU A 61 -22.43 10.48 7.74
C LEU A 61 -21.99 11.67 8.60
N GLY A 62 -22.76 11.98 9.65
CA GLY A 62 -22.46 13.10 10.54
C GLY A 62 -21.16 12.93 11.34
N PRO A 63 -20.63 14.01 11.97
CA PRO A 63 -19.34 14.00 12.65
C PRO A 63 -19.26 13.09 13.89
N THR A 64 -20.41 12.72 14.47
CA THR A 64 -20.50 11.80 15.61
C THR A 64 -20.72 10.35 15.20
N ARG A 65 -20.85 10.07 13.90
CA ARG A 65 -21.09 8.74 13.36
C ARG A 65 -19.76 8.03 13.03
N PRO A 66 -19.76 6.68 12.96
CA PRO A 66 -18.61 5.92 12.50
C PRO A 66 -18.21 6.30 11.06
N TYR A 67 -16.91 6.25 10.77
CA TYR A 67 -16.40 6.40 9.41
C TYR A 67 -16.95 5.29 8.50
N LYS A 68 -17.25 5.63 7.25
CA LYS A 68 -17.58 4.67 6.18
C LYS A 68 -16.50 4.70 5.10
N LYS A 69 -16.35 3.61 4.36
CA LYS A 69 -15.43 3.56 3.22
C LYS A 69 -15.68 4.72 2.25
N SER A 70 -14.62 5.36 1.78
CA SER A 70 -14.72 6.48 0.83
C SER A 70 -15.49 6.08 -0.43
N ALA A 71 -15.40 4.82 -0.87
CA ALA A 71 -16.15 4.34 -2.03
C ALA A 71 -17.65 4.11 -1.83
N ALA A 72 -18.14 4.11 -0.59
CA ALA A 72 -19.58 4.18 -0.35
C ALA A 72 -20.08 5.57 -0.74
N THR A 73 -19.42 6.63 -0.27
CA THR A 73 -19.73 8.02 -0.64
C THR A 73 -19.57 8.26 -2.13
N VAL A 74 -18.47 7.80 -2.75
CA VAL A 74 -18.27 7.98 -4.20
C VAL A 74 -19.34 7.25 -5.01
N GLY A 75 -19.70 6.01 -4.62
CA GLY A 75 -20.77 5.26 -5.28
C GLY A 75 -22.14 5.94 -5.15
N GLU A 76 -22.43 6.54 -4.00
CA GLU A 76 -23.66 7.32 -3.78
C GLU A 76 -23.72 8.55 -4.70
N VAL A 77 -22.63 9.31 -4.77
CA VAL A 77 -22.55 10.50 -5.64
C VAL A 77 -22.65 10.12 -7.10
N MET A 78 -21.94 9.08 -7.53
CA MET A 78 -21.94 8.62 -8.91
C MET A 78 -23.31 8.08 -9.34
N SER A 79 -24.00 7.36 -8.46
CA SER A 79 -25.31 6.78 -8.78
C SER A 79 -26.46 7.79 -8.77
N LYS A 80 -26.35 8.87 -7.98
CA LYS A 80 -27.47 9.81 -7.77
C LYS A 80 -27.26 11.20 -8.33
N PHE A 81 -26.03 11.69 -8.42
CA PHE A 81 -25.78 13.13 -8.59
C PHE A 81 -24.73 13.47 -9.67
N HIS A 82 -23.90 12.51 -10.11
CA HIS A 82 -22.75 12.82 -10.95
C HIS A 82 -22.65 11.88 -12.18
N PRO A 83 -22.75 12.40 -13.41
CA PRO A 83 -22.79 11.59 -14.64
C PRO A 83 -21.42 11.07 -15.14
N HIS A 84 -20.36 11.26 -14.37
CA HIS A 84 -18.97 11.05 -14.81
C HIS A 84 -18.17 10.21 -13.81
N GLY A 85 -16.93 9.86 -14.19
CA GLY A 85 -16.09 8.86 -13.53
C GLY A 85 -15.85 9.08 -12.04
N ASP A 86 -15.71 7.95 -11.35
CA ASP A 86 -15.47 7.84 -9.91
C ASP A 86 -14.19 8.55 -9.44
N SER A 87 -13.15 8.61 -10.27
CA SER A 87 -11.90 9.32 -9.97
C SER A 87 -12.12 10.79 -9.62
N ALA A 88 -12.92 11.53 -10.38
CA ALA A 88 -13.14 12.96 -10.15
C ALA A 88 -13.88 13.22 -8.82
N ILE A 89 -14.83 12.34 -8.48
CA ILE A 89 -15.57 12.39 -7.21
C ILE A 89 -14.63 12.04 -6.05
N TYR A 90 -13.78 11.04 -6.24
CA TYR A 90 -12.84 10.63 -5.20
C TYR A 90 -11.78 11.70 -4.95
N ASP A 91 -11.16 12.28 -5.98
CA ASP A 91 -10.21 13.39 -5.86
C ASP A 91 -10.84 14.59 -5.13
N THR A 92 -12.13 14.83 -5.40
CA THR A 92 -12.92 15.84 -4.70
C THR A 92 -13.03 15.51 -3.22
N LEU A 93 -13.45 14.29 -2.87
CA LEU A 93 -13.59 13.83 -1.48
C LEU A 93 -12.24 13.90 -0.75
N VAL A 94 -11.16 13.49 -1.42
CA VAL A 94 -9.79 13.54 -0.91
C VAL A 94 -9.39 14.97 -0.59
N ARG A 95 -9.58 15.89 -1.54
CA ARG A 95 -9.25 17.30 -1.33
C ARG A 95 -10.04 17.93 -0.19
N LEU A 96 -11.31 17.54 -0.02
CA LEU A 96 -12.14 18.01 1.09
C LEU A 96 -11.65 17.53 2.47
N ALA A 97 -10.79 16.50 2.51
CA ALA A 97 -10.21 15.93 3.72
C ALA A 97 -8.77 16.38 4.01
N GLN A 98 -8.11 17.08 3.07
CA GLN A 98 -6.72 17.50 3.19
C GLN A 98 -6.59 18.84 3.93
N ASP A 99 -5.96 18.81 5.10
CA ASP A 99 -5.67 19.98 5.94
C ASP A 99 -4.60 20.93 5.37
N PHE A 100 -3.78 20.46 4.42
CA PHE A 100 -2.84 21.28 3.66
C PHE A 100 -3.46 21.90 2.40
N ALA A 101 -4.60 21.39 1.93
CA ALA A 101 -5.30 21.91 0.76
C ALA A 101 -6.48 22.83 1.14
N MET A 102 -7.13 22.55 2.26
CA MET A 102 -8.22 23.35 2.83
C MET A 102 -7.82 23.85 4.21
N ARG A 103 -8.15 25.11 4.50
CA ARG A 103 -7.91 25.68 5.83
C ARG A 103 -8.78 25.01 6.89
N GLU A 104 -10.04 24.80 6.55
CA GLU A 104 -11.01 24.10 7.37
C GLU A 104 -11.59 22.93 6.55
N PRO A 105 -11.07 21.70 6.72
CA PRO A 105 -11.56 20.52 6.02
C PRO A 105 -13.07 20.31 6.22
N LEU A 106 -13.75 19.93 5.14
CA LEU A 106 -15.19 19.66 5.14
C LEU A 106 -15.48 18.15 5.22
N VAL A 107 -14.48 17.31 4.95
CA VAL A 107 -14.50 15.88 5.16
C VAL A 107 -13.49 15.55 6.26
N ASP A 108 -13.90 14.71 7.21
CA ASP A 108 -13.04 14.09 8.19
C ASP A 108 -12.62 12.73 7.64
N GLY A 109 -11.37 12.65 7.19
CA GLY A 109 -10.78 11.45 6.60
C GLY A 109 -10.07 10.59 7.65
N GLN A 110 -10.33 9.29 7.65
CA GLN A 110 -9.57 8.27 8.37
C GLN A 110 -8.83 7.38 7.37
N GLY A 111 -7.50 7.45 7.35
CA GLY A 111 -6.66 6.78 6.35
C GLY A 111 -5.73 7.74 5.64
N ASN A 112 -5.11 7.27 4.56
CA ASN A 112 -4.22 8.09 3.72
C ASN A 112 -5.03 8.88 2.68
N PHE A 113 -5.18 10.18 2.93
CA PHE A 113 -5.76 11.17 2.01
C PHE A 113 -4.69 11.99 1.29
N GLY A 114 -3.45 11.50 1.25
CA GLY A 114 -2.29 12.15 0.66
C GLY A 114 -1.56 13.07 1.64
N SER A 115 -0.39 13.55 1.24
CA SER A 115 0.47 14.43 2.06
C SER A 115 1.00 15.63 1.28
N ILE A 116 1.44 16.66 2.00
CA ILE A 116 2.14 17.83 1.42
C ILE A 116 3.48 17.46 0.79
N ASP A 117 4.05 16.33 1.23
CA ASP A 117 5.29 15.73 0.73
C ASP A 117 5.07 14.92 -0.55
N ASN A 118 3.86 14.97 -1.11
CA ASN A 118 3.46 14.36 -2.38
C ASN A 118 3.24 12.84 -2.31
N ASP A 119 2.81 12.33 -1.15
CA ASP A 119 2.16 11.01 -1.10
C ASP A 119 0.75 11.13 -1.70
N SER A 120 0.42 10.26 -2.65
CA SER A 120 -0.94 10.15 -3.19
C SER A 120 -1.90 9.62 -2.13
N ALA A 121 -3.16 10.05 -2.18
CA ALA A 121 -4.22 9.41 -1.41
C ALA A 121 -4.37 7.95 -1.84
N ALA A 122 -4.57 7.06 -0.87
CA ALA A 122 -4.84 5.66 -1.19
C ALA A 122 -6.21 5.55 -1.90
N ALA A 123 -6.45 4.53 -2.73
CA ALA A 123 -7.70 4.43 -3.48
C ALA A 123 -8.94 4.22 -2.59
N MET A 124 -10.15 4.44 -3.14
CA MET A 124 -11.39 4.38 -2.35
C MET A 124 -11.96 2.97 -2.11
N ARG A 125 -11.69 2.01 -3.02
CA ARG A 125 -12.38 0.71 -3.10
C ARG A 125 -11.45 -0.40 -3.57
N TYR A 126 -10.56 -0.88 -2.73
CA TYR A 126 -9.63 -1.89 -3.15
C TYR A 126 -9.73 -3.16 -2.34
N CYS A 127 -9.57 -4.26 -3.07
CA CYS A 127 -9.81 -5.57 -2.53
C CYS A 127 -8.85 -6.56 -3.17
N VAL A 128 -8.44 -7.54 -2.37
CA VAL A 128 -7.66 -8.69 -2.79
C VAL A 128 -8.58 -9.88 -3.05
N THR A 129 -8.12 -10.87 -3.80
CA THR A 129 -8.91 -12.09 -4.03
C THR A 129 -9.00 -12.95 -2.77
N GLY A 130 -10.05 -13.77 -2.67
CA GLY A 130 -10.34 -14.57 -1.48
C GLY A 130 -9.23 -15.55 -1.04
N ASP A 131 -8.43 -16.02 -1.98
CA ASP A 131 -7.26 -16.88 -1.72
C ASP A 131 -6.07 -16.14 -1.08
N THR A 132 -6.14 -14.81 -1.00
CA THR A 132 -5.10 -13.99 -0.36
C THR A 132 -5.02 -14.29 1.12
N ARG A 133 -3.82 -14.65 1.57
CA ARG A 133 -3.53 -14.94 2.96
C ARG A 133 -3.21 -13.67 3.73
N VAL A 134 -3.70 -13.57 4.96
CA VAL A 134 -3.52 -12.46 5.89
C VAL A 134 -2.77 -12.99 7.11
N ALA A 135 -1.66 -12.36 7.46
CA ALA A 135 -0.86 -12.72 8.62
C ALA A 135 -1.54 -12.27 9.92
N THR A 136 -1.73 -13.19 10.88
CA THR A 136 -2.35 -12.91 12.18
C THR A 136 -1.29 -12.71 13.27
N ALA A 137 -1.63 -11.96 14.31
CA ALA A 137 -0.73 -11.74 15.45
C ALA A 137 -0.45 -13.00 16.26
N THR A 138 -1.36 -13.98 16.21
CA THR A 138 -1.19 -15.31 16.82
C THR A 138 -0.18 -16.20 16.08
N GLY A 139 0.38 -15.73 14.96
CA GLY A 139 1.36 -16.45 14.16
C GLY A 139 0.76 -17.35 13.09
N GLY A 140 -0.57 -17.44 13.00
CA GLY A 140 -1.29 -18.09 11.90
C GLY A 140 -1.39 -17.20 10.65
N THR A 141 -1.74 -17.80 9.51
CA THR A 141 -1.93 -17.07 8.26
C THR A 141 -3.18 -17.58 7.55
N VAL A 142 -4.27 -16.82 7.66
CA VAL A 142 -5.61 -17.24 7.21
C VAL A 142 -5.93 -16.68 5.84
N ARG A 143 -6.69 -17.41 5.03
CA ARG A 143 -7.27 -16.83 3.81
C ARG A 143 -8.29 -15.76 4.18
N ILE A 144 -8.30 -14.65 3.44
CA ILE A 144 -9.19 -13.54 3.74
C ILE A 144 -10.67 -13.92 3.62
N ASP A 145 -11.02 -14.86 2.72
CA ASP A 145 -12.37 -15.37 2.57
C ASP A 145 -12.80 -16.41 3.61
N SER A 146 -11.86 -16.97 4.37
CA SER A 146 -12.15 -17.91 5.46
C SER A 146 -12.28 -17.23 6.82
N ILE A 147 -11.95 -15.93 6.94
CA ILE A 147 -12.10 -15.15 8.17
C ILE A 147 -13.57 -15.12 8.63
N VAL A 148 -14.49 -14.90 7.68
CA VAL A 148 -15.94 -15.05 7.91
C VAL A 148 -16.46 -16.04 6.86
N PRO A 149 -16.57 -17.34 7.23
CA PRO A 149 -17.04 -18.35 6.31
C PRO A 149 -18.44 -17.99 5.78
N HIS A 150 -18.63 -18.13 4.46
CA HIS A 150 -19.90 -17.86 3.79
C HIS A 150 -20.38 -16.40 3.92
N ALA A 151 -19.47 -15.43 4.03
CA ALA A 151 -19.81 -14.02 3.92
C ALA A 151 -20.51 -13.74 2.57
N GLU A 152 -21.72 -13.19 2.63
CA GLU A 152 -22.50 -12.85 1.43
C GLU A 152 -21.81 -11.78 0.58
N PRO A 153 -21.98 -11.77 -0.75
CA PRO A 153 -21.56 -10.66 -1.59
C PRO A 153 -22.09 -9.31 -1.12
N ASP A 154 -21.29 -8.26 -1.30
CA ASP A 154 -21.61 -6.87 -0.95
C ASP A 154 -22.01 -6.67 0.53
N SER A 155 -21.31 -7.37 1.44
CA SER A 155 -21.58 -7.35 2.87
C SER A 155 -20.38 -6.91 3.71
N GLU A 156 -20.67 -6.47 4.93
CA GLU A 156 -19.70 -6.16 5.97
C GLU A 156 -19.96 -6.99 7.23
N HIS A 157 -18.90 -7.51 7.83
CA HIS A 157 -18.97 -8.36 9.01
C HIS A 157 -18.02 -7.83 10.07
N ALA A 158 -18.50 -7.72 11.31
CA ALA A 158 -17.61 -7.45 12.43
C ALA A 158 -16.66 -8.64 12.64
N VAL A 159 -15.38 -8.36 12.86
CA VAL A 159 -14.38 -9.38 13.18
C VAL A 159 -13.59 -8.91 14.39
N ASP A 160 -13.14 -9.85 15.21
CA ASP A 160 -12.22 -9.64 16.31
C ASP A 160 -10.96 -10.44 16.01
N LEU A 161 -10.08 -9.84 15.20
CA LEU A 161 -8.88 -10.50 14.67
C LEU A 161 -7.71 -9.54 14.76
N GLU A 162 -6.60 -9.97 15.35
CA GLU A 162 -5.35 -9.21 15.27
C GLU A 162 -4.53 -9.67 14.07
N VAL A 163 -4.16 -8.71 13.20
CA VAL A 163 -3.33 -8.93 12.02
C VAL A 163 -1.99 -8.22 12.18
N LEU A 164 -1.03 -8.50 11.30
CA LEU A 164 0.27 -7.83 11.31
C LEU A 164 0.28 -6.61 10.37
N ASP A 165 0.75 -5.47 10.88
CA ASP A 165 1.02 -4.28 10.06
C ASP A 165 2.33 -4.42 9.26
N ARG A 166 2.68 -3.40 8.45
CA ARG A 166 3.90 -3.43 7.63
C ARG A 166 5.21 -3.58 8.40
N ARG A 167 5.21 -3.33 9.71
CA ARG A 167 6.36 -3.47 10.63
C ARG A 167 6.28 -4.75 11.46
N GLY A 168 5.31 -5.63 11.18
CA GLY A 168 5.08 -6.87 11.92
C GLY A 168 4.48 -6.67 13.31
N ARG A 169 3.86 -5.51 13.59
CA ARG A 169 3.20 -5.25 14.88
C ARG A 169 1.76 -5.75 14.82
N ALA A 170 1.27 -6.29 15.93
CA ALA A 170 -0.12 -6.72 16.08
C ALA A 170 -1.07 -5.52 16.07
N VAL A 171 -2.10 -5.58 15.23
CA VAL A 171 -3.06 -4.51 15.03
C VAL A 171 -4.48 -5.07 14.86
N PRO A 172 -5.50 -4.47 15.48
CA PRO A 172 -6.85 -5.02 15.44
C PRO A 172 -7.49 -4.75 14.08
N ALA A 173 -7.94 -5.83 13.44
CA ALA A 173 -8.91 -5.82 12.36
C ALA A 173 -10.32 -5.89 12.97
N THR A 174 -11.18 -4.94 12.62
CA THR A 174 -12.51 -4.77 13.23
C THR A 174 -13.65 -5.13 12.29
N ARG A 175 -13.40 -5.13 10.98
CA ARG A 175 -14.38 -5.54 9.96
C ARG A 175 -13.73 -6.28 8.81
N LEU A 176 -14.45 -7.25 8.26
CA LEU A 176 -14.23 -7.85 6.94
C LEU A 176 -15.28 -7.33 5.97
N PHE A 177 -14.86 -7.00 4.75
CA PHE A 177 -15.77 -6.63 3.67
C PHE A 177 -15.66 -7.62 2.53
N HIS A 178 -16.79 -8.22 2.15
CA HIS A 178 -16.91 -8.96 0.89
C HIS A 178 -17.50 -8.01 -0.15
N SER A 179 -16.69 -7.50 -1.08
CA SER A 179 -17.11 -6.43 -2.00
C SER A 179 -17.73 -6.93 -3.31
N GLY A 180 -18.05 -8.23 -3.39
CA GLY A 180 -18.67 -8.83 -4.57
C GLY A 180 -17.63 -9.26 -5.61
N VAL A 181 -18.05 -9.38 -6.86
CA VAL A 181 -17.22 -9.88 -7.95
C VAL A 181 -16.71 -8.73 -8.83
N HIS A 182 -15.39 -8.56 -8.91
CA HIS A 182 -14.74 -7.45 -9.63
C HIS A 182 -13.68 -7.92 -10.61
N PRO A 183 -13.41 -7.17 -11.70
CA PRO A 183 -12.23 -7.37 -12.54
C PRO A 183 -10.93 -7.19 -11.74
N THR A 184 -10.00 -8.13 -11.88
CA THR A 184 -8.75 -8.17 -11.11
C THR A 184 -7.51 -8.16 -12.00
N LEU A 185 -6.41 -7.66 -11.44
CA LEU A 185 -5.05 -7.76 -11.96
C LEU A 185 -4.23 -8.69 -11.06
N ARG A 186 -3.35 -9.48 -11.67
CA ARG A 186 -2.35 -10.27 -10.98
C ARG A 186 -0.98 -9.67 -11.20
N LEU A 187 -0.34 -9.26 -10.12
CA LEU A 187 1.05 -8.86 -10.06
C LEU A 187 1.92 -10.08 -9.76
N ARG A 188 3.03 -10.21 -10.48
CA ARG A 188 4.06 -11.22 -10.27
C ARG A 188 5.45 -10.61 -10.26
N THR A 189 6.29 -11.04 -9.32
CA THR A 189 7.70 -10.64 -9.21
C THR A 189 8.63 -11.68 -9.85
N HIS A 190 9.85 -11.29 -10.21
CA HIS A 190 10.85 -12.23 -10.77
C HIS A 190 11.22 -13.38 -9.81
N GLN A 191 11.12 -13.16 -8.50
CA GLN A 191 11.34 -14.19 -7.50
C GLN A 191 10.17 -15.18 -7.39
N GLY A 192 8.98 -14.86 -7.92
CA GLY A 192 7.80 -15.71 -7.91
C GLY A 192 6.71 -15.32 -6.90
N HIS A 193 6.87 -14.21 -6.17
CA HIS A 193 5.79 -13.67 -5.32
C HIS A 193 4.66 -13.10 -6.17
N GLU A 194 3.42 -13.35 -5.75
CA GLU A 194 2.21 -12.98 -6.49
C GLU A 194 1.15 -12.35 -5.58
N LEU A 195 0.45 -11.34 -6.09
CA LEU A 195 -0.74 -10.74 -5.47
C LEU A 195 -1.81 -10.55 -6.55
N THR A 196 -3.06 -10.88 -6.23
CA THR A 196 -4.19 -10.60 -7.13
C THR A 196 -5.20 -9.70 -6.42
N GLY A 197 -5.62 -8.64 -7.07
CA GLY A 197 -6.56 -7.66 -6.50
C GLY A 197 -7.23 -6.80 -7.57
N THR A 198 -8.10 -5.89 -7.16
CA THR A 198 -8.73 -4.92 -8.04
C THR A 198 -7.70 -3.96 -8.65
N HIS A 199 -8.04 -3.31 -9.76
CA HIS A 199 -7.14 -2.40 -10.50
C HIS A 199 -6.56 -1.29 -9.62
N ASN A 200 -7.40 -0.76 -8.74
CA ASN A 200 -7.08 0.28 -7.78
C ASN A 200 -6.51 -0.26 -6.45
N HIS A 201 -6.08 -1.52 -6.36
CA HIS A 201 -5.48 -2.04 -5.13
C HIS A 201 -4.08 -1.46 -4.91
N PRO A 202 -3.83 -0.73 -3.80
CA PRO A 202 -2.54 -0.12 -3.57
C PRO A 202 -1.53 -1.18 -3.08
N VAL A 203 -0.34 -1.15 -3.66
CA VAL A 203 0.85 -1.86 -3.17
C VAL A 203 1.95 -0.85 -2.88
N LEU A 204 2.73 -1.12 -1.83
CA LEU A 204 3.83 -0.26 -1.45
C LEU A 204 5.05 -0.52 -2.33
N CYS A 205 5.55 0.53 -2.99
CA CYS A 205 6.67 0.48 -3.91
C CYS A 205 7.83 1.35 -3.40
N LEU A 206 9.06 0.92 -3.66
CA LEU A 206 10.25 1.76 -3.56
C LEU A 206 10.47 2.43 -4.92
N VAL A 207 10.51 3.76 -4.91
CA VAL A 207 10.73 4.56 -6.11
C VAL A 207 11.94 5.46 -5.93
N ASP A 208 12.52 5.87 -7.06
CA ASP A 208 13.52 6.92 -7.12
C ASP A 208 12.82 8.25 -7.46
N MET A 209 12.75 9.15 -6.48
CA MET A 209 12.17 10.48 -6.63
C MET A 209 13.29 11.50 -6.71
N VAL A 210 13.74 11.82 -7.93
CA VAL A 210 14.81 12.80 -8.20
C VAL A 210 16.10 12.47 -7.42
N GLY A 211 16.51 11.20 -7.43
CA GLY A 211 17.69 10.70 -6.73
C GLY A 211 17.41 10.23 -5.30
N VAL A 212 16.23 10.47 -4.73
CA VAL A 212 15.89 10.13 -3.35
C VAL A 212 15.05 8.85 -3.29
N PRO A 213 15.49 7.79 -2.60
CA PRO A 213 14.73 6.56 -2.43
C PRO A 213 13.55 6.78 -1.47
N LEU A 214 12.32 6.66 -1.98
CA LEU A 214 11.11 6.85 -1.17
C LEU A 214 10.13 5.68 -1.33
N LEU A 215 9.39 5.41 -0.26
CA LEU A 215 8.28 4.46 -0.29
C LEU A 215 7.02 5.20 -0.75
N LEU A 216 6.46 4.83 -1.89
CA LEU A 216 5.21 5.37 -2.40
C LEU A 216 4.19 4.26 -2.66
N TRP A 217 2.93 4.56 -2.39
CA TRP A 217 1.81 3.70 -2.79
C TRP A 217 1.55 3.84 -4.29
N LYS A 218 1.50 2.70 -4.99
CA LYS A 218 1.05 2.63 -6.39
C LYS A 218 -0.15 1.70 -6.49
N LEU A 219 -1.12 2.04 -7.31
CA LEU A 219 -2.23 1.15 -7.63
C LEU A 219 -1.74 -0.02 -8.49
N LEU A 220 -2.36 -1.20 -8.41
CA LEU A 220 -1.98 -2.35 -9.23
C LEU A 220 -1.98 -2.01 -10.74
N GLU A 221 -2.88 -1.15 -11.21
CA GLU A 221 -2.92 -0.70 -12.60
C GLU A 221 -1.79 0.26 -13.00
N GLU A 222 -1.16 0.93 -12.04
CA GLU A 222 -0.02 1.84 -12.24
C GLU A 222 1.33 1.12 -12.13
N VAL A 223 1.33 -0.11 -11.60
CA VAL A 223 2.55 -0.91 -11.46
C VAL A 223 2.95 -1.48 -12.81
N ALA A 224 4.21 -1.26 -13.18
CA ALA A 224 4.81 -1.74 -14.42
C ALA A 224 5.96 -2.73 -14.15
N PRO A 225 6.32 -3.59 -15.12
CA PRO A 225 7.54 -4.38 -15.05
C PRO A 225 8.76 -3.50 -14.77
N GLY A 226 9.63 -3.93 -13.85
CA GLY A 226 10.79 -3.18 -13.38
C GLY A 226 10.56 -2.35 -12.11
N ASP A 227 9.30 -2.08 -11.74
CA ASP A 227 9.00 -1.44 -10.45
C ASP A 227 9.48 -2.32 -9.28
N ARG A 228 9.74 -1.68 -8.13
CA ARG A 228 10.21 -2.35 -6.91
C ARG A 228 9.11 -2.38 -5.86
N VAL A 229 8.47 -3.52 -5.69
CA VAL A 229 7.41 -3.74 -4.68
C VAL A 229 7.98 -4.26 -3.38
N LEU A 230 7.38 -3.87 -2.26
CA LEU A 230 7.79 -4.31 -0.93
C LEU A 230 7.10 -5.63 -0.56
N ILE A 231 7.92 -6.61 -0.20
CA ILE A 231 7.49 -7.89 0.37
C ILE A 231 7.99 -7.95 1.81
N SER A 232 7.06 -8.04 2.76
CA SER A 232 7.38 -8.26 4.17
C SER A 232 8.07 -9.62 4.35
N ARG A 233 9.18 -9.58 5.10
CA ARG A 233 9.89 -10.75 5.61
C ARG A 233 10.19 -10.58 7.10
N VAL A 234 9.35 -9.81 7.80
CA VAL A 234 9.41 -9.72 9.25
C VAL A 234 9.07 -11.10 9.81
N ALA A 235 9.99 -11.65 10.60
CA ALA A 235 9.77 -12.95 11.22
C ALA A 235 8.60 -12.86 12.21
N HIS A 236 7.66 -13.80 12.11
CA HIS A 236 6.57 -13.89 13.08
C HIS A 236 7.18 -14.28 14.43
N SER A 237 6.85 -13.54 15.49
CA SER A 237 7.51 -13.70 16.80
C SER A 237 7.48 -15.16 17.28
N PRO A 238 8.62 -15.75 17.69
CA PRO A 238 8.64 -17.08 18.25
C PRO A 238 8.21 -16.98 19.71
N ALA A 239 6.96 -17.35 20.01
CA ALA A 239 6.45 -17.25 21.38
C ALA A 239 5.57 -18.45 21.76
N THR A 240 6.18 -19.63 21.88
CA THR A 240 5.84 -20.64 22.89
C THR A 240 6.98 -21.67 22.97
N ALA A 241 7.13 -22.32 24.14
CA ALA A 241 8.02 -23.48 24.25
C ALA A 241 7.53 -24.58 23.29
N ALA A 242 8.46 -25.22 22.58
CA ALA A 242 8.12 -26.32 21.69
C ALA A 242 7.38 -27.40 22.48
N ASP A 243 6.17 -27.70 22.02
CA ASP A 243 5.36 -28.79 22.54
C ASP A 243 5.43 -29.92 21.51
N ASP A 244 6.00 -31.05 21.93
CA ASP A 244 6.22 -32.21 21.07
C ASP A 244 4.89 -32.71 20.46
N ASP A 245 3.77 -32.58 21.18
CA ASP A 245 2.46 -33.02 20.69
C ASP A 245 1.91 -32.08 19.61
N ARG A 246 2.14 -30.76 19.74
CA ARG A 246 1.74 -29.78 18.72
C ARG A 246 2.61 -29.90 17.47
N THR A 247 3.91 -30.05 17.64
CA THR A 247 4.86 -30.13 16.52
C THR A 247 4.77 -31.44 15.73
N ALA A 248 4.23 -32.51 16.32
CA ALA A 248 3.92 -33.77 15.63
C ALA A 248 3.08 -33.57 14.36
N LEU A 249 2.12 -32.63 14.38
CA LEU A 249 1.34 -32.26 13.19
C LEU A 249 2.24 -31.78 12.05
N GLY A 250 3.17 -30.86 12.35
CA GLY A 250 4.09 -30.30 11.38
C GLY A 250 5.03 -31.39 10.82
N VAL A 251 5.64 -32.18 11.70
CA VAL A 251 6.52 -33.29 11.31
C VAL A 251 5.80 -34.26 10.38
N LEU A 252 4.63 -34.76 10.77
CA LEU A 252 3.93 -35.77 9.98
C LEU A 252 3.44 -35.20 8.64
N ALA A 253 2.93 -33.97 8.61
CA ALA A 253 2.52 -33.31 7.38
C ALA A 253 3.71 -33.10 6.42
N GLY A 254 4.86 -32.65 6.94
CA GLY A 254 6.07 -32.43 6.14
C GLY A 254 6.59 -33.73 5.52
N ALA A 255 6.66 -34.80 6.33
CA ALA A 255 7.13 -36.10 5.91
C ALA A 255 6.23 -36.74 4.84
N LEU A 256 4.91 -36.67 5.02
CA LEU A 256 3.94 -37.20 4.05
C LEU A 256 3.94 -36.42 2.73
N ILE A 257 4.21 -35.11 2.78
CA ILE A 257 4.34 -34.29 1.57
C ILE A 257 5.65 -34.55 0.84
N ALA A 258 6.77 -34.71 1.54
CA ALA A 258 8.05 -34.95 0.90
C ALA A 258 8.11 -36.36 0.30
N GLU A 259 8.24 -37.37 1.15
CA GLU A 259 8.56 -38.75 0.74
C GLU A 259 7.44 -39.75 1.03
N GLY A 260 6.38 -39.32 1.71
CA GLY A 260 5.22 -40.17 1.95
C GLY A 260 4.19 -40.17 0.82
N TRP A 261 3.21 -41.05 0.98
CA TRP A 261 2.11 -41.26 0.05
C TRP A 261 0.84 -41.61 0.79
N ILE A 262 -0.30 -41.13 0.28
CA ILE A 262 -1.64 -41.49 0.76
C ILE A 262 -2.45 -41.92 -0.46
N GLY A 263 -2.73 -43.22 -0.55
CA GLY A 263 -3.55 -43.82 -1.58
C GLY A 263 -4.99 -44.05 -1.14
N GLU A 264 -5.74 -44.80 -1.96
CA GLU A 264 -7.15 -45.12 -1.68
C GLU A 264 -7.34 -46.08 -0.50
N ARG A 265 -6.37 -46.99 -0.27
CA ARG A 265 -6.49 -48.06 0.74
C ARG A 265 -5.34 -48.10 1.73
N ARG A 266 -4.23 -47.46 1.42
CA ARG A 266 -3.01 -47.49 2.23
C ARG A 266 -2.31 -46.14 2.17
N ALA A 267 -1.48 -45.87 3.17
CA ALA A 267 -0.58 -44.75 3.21
C ALA A 267 0.76 -45.25 3.75
N GLY A 268 1.82 -44.51 3.49
CA GLY A 268 3.11 -44.89 4.01
C GLY A 268 4.15 -43.79 3.88
N PHE A 269 5.28 -44.05 4.52
CA PHE A 269 6.45 -43.18 4.54
C PHE A 269 7.70 -44.04 4.61
N ASN A 270 8.67 -43.76 3.74
CA ASN A 270 9.89 -44.54 3.64
C ASN A 270 11.10 -43.61 3.67
N ASN A 271 12.11 -43.92 4.47
CA ASN A 271 13.33 -43.12 4.54
C ASN A 271 14.56 -43.98 4.94
N ILE A 272 15.75 -43.56 4.52
CA ILE A 272 17.03 -44.23 4.82
C ILE A 272 17.70 -43.74 6.11
N ASP A 273 17.23 -42.62 6.67
CA ASP A 273 17.66 -42.08 7.94
C ASP A 273 16.77 -42.62 9.06
N ALA A 274 17.34 -43.48 9.90
CA ALA A 274 16.63 -44.17 10.96
C ALA A 274 16.07 -43.20 12.03
N ASP A 275 16.80 -42.12 12.34
CA ASP A 275 16.40 -41.17 13.39
C ASP A 275 15.23 -40.31 12.90
N TYR A 276 15.30 -39.84 11.65
CA TYR A 276 14.19 -39.12 11.03
C TYR A 276 12.97 -40.02 10.88
N PHE A 277 13.15 -41.26 10.42
CA PHE A 277 12.08 -42.25 10.33
C PHE A 277 11.39 -42.48 11.69
N ALA A 278 12.16 -42.68 12.76
CA ALA A 278 11.62 -42.85 14.11
C ALA A 278 10.82 -41.62 14.56
N THR A 279 11.29 -40.42 14.25
CA THR A 279 10.59 -39.16 14.56
C THR A 279 9.24 -39.07 13.84
N VAL A 280 9.16 -39.47 12.57
CA VAL A 280 7.91 -39.49 11.79
C VAL A 280 6.93 -40.53 12.33
N VAL A 281 7.44 -41.70 12.73
CA VAL A 281 6.64 -42.77 13.34
C VAL A 281 6.06 -42.33 14.70
N ASP A 282 6.86 -41.68 15.54
CA ASP A 282 6.38 -41.11 16.81
C ASP A 282 5.30 -40.04 16.58
N ALA A 283 5.51 -39.16 15.59
CA ALA A 283 4.52 -38.16 15.20
C ALA A 283 3.20 -38.80 14.70
N TYR A 284 3.29 -39.90 13.95
CA TYR A 284 2.12 -40.69 13.56
C TYR A 284 1.38 -41.27 14.77
N ASP A 285 2.10 -41.89 15.70
CA ASP A 285 1.50 -42.52 16.88
C ASP A 285 0.79 -41.50 17.78
N ARG A 286 1.34 -40.30 17.93
CA ARG A 286 0.75 -39.21 18.70
C ARG A 286 -0.48 -38.59 18.03
N LEU A 287 -0.39 -38.30 16.73
CA LEU A 287 -1.41 -37.51 16.02
C LEU A 287 -2.55 -38.37 15.46
N VAL A 288 -2.22 -39.52 14.89
CA VAL A 288 -3.18 -40.40 14.19
C VAL A 288 -3.46 -41.64 15.00
N GLY A 289 -2.40 -42.28 15.52
CA GLY A 289 -2.47 -43.54 16.24
C GLY A 289 -3.03 -44.70 15.40
N GLY A 290 -3.36 -45.80 16.08
CA GLY A 290 -3.94 -46.99 15.46
C GLY A 290 -2.92 -47.94 14.82
N PRO A 291 -3.40 -49.01 14.15
CA PRO A 291 -2.53 -50.05 13.62
C PRO A 291 -1.64 -49.57 12.46
N ARG A 292 -0.32 -49.70 12.65
CA ARG A 292 0.71 -49.46 11.63
C ARG A 292 1.70 -50.62 11.56
N TYR A 293 2.37 -50.75 10.41
CA TYR A 293 3.40 -51.75 10.17
C TYR A 293 4.72 -51.04 9.89
N VAL A 294 5.79 -51.46 10.57
CA VAL A 294 7.14 -50.97 10.32
C VAL A 294 8.02 -52.12 9.90
N SER A 295 8.77 -51.93 8.82
CA SER A 295 9.70 -52.92 8.31
C SER A 295 10.97 -52.26 7.78
N THR A 296 11.98 -53.07 7.46
CA THR A 296 13.23 -52.60 6.87
C THR A 296 13.65 -53.52 5.74
N ARG A 297 14.23 -52.96 4.67
CA ARG A 297 14.87 -53.74 3.61
C ARG A 297 16.13 -53.09 3.08
N VAL A 298 17.04 -53.89 2.56
CA VAL A 298 18.24 -53.38 1.87
C VAL A 298 17.85 -53.03 0.43
N ILE A 299 18.06 -51.77 0.03
CA ILE A 299 17.80 -51.29 -1.33
C ILE A 299 19.04 -51.49 -2.23
N ALA A 300 18.89 -51.29 -3.53
CA ALA A 300 19.96 -51.51 -4.52
C ALA A 300 21.26 -50.72 -4.24
N SER A 301 21.18 -49.60 -3.52
CA SER A 301 22.34 -48.83 -3.09
C SER A 301 23.12 -49.45 -1.92
N GLY A 302 22.64 -50.54 -1.33
CA GLY A 302 23.16 -51.15 -0.11
C GLY A 302 22.71 -50.47 1.18
N SER A 303 21.95 -49.38 1.10
CA SER A 303 21.38 -48.69 2.26
C SER A 303 20.20 -49.48 2.84
N ILE A 304 19.99 -49.36 4.15
CA ILE A 304 18.78 -49.86 4.81
C ILE A 304 17.67 -48.82 4.62
N LEU A 305 16.58 -49.22 3.99
CA LEU A 305 15.36 -48.44 3.87
C LEU A 305 14.42 -48.85 5.00
N HIS A 306 13.96 -47.87 5.77
CA HIS A 306 12.93 -48.03 6.79
C HIS A 306 11.58 -47.68 6.17
N GLU A 307 10.57 -48.53 6.37
CA GLU A 307 9.26 -48.43 5.72
C GLU A 307 8.15 -48.45 6.76
N LEU A 308 7.27 -47.44 6.71
CA LEU A 308 6.05 -47.31 7.48
C LEU A 308 4.87 -47.56 6.53
N ASP A 309 4.05 -48.57 6.83
CA ASP A 309 2.84 -48.91 6.08
C ASP A 309 1.61 -48.82 6.99
N ILE A 310 0.59 -48.10 6.52
CA ILE A 310 -0.67 -47.87 7.21
C ILE A 310 -1.79 -48.44 6.34
N HIS A 311 -2.45 -49.48 6.85
CA HIS A 311 -3.52 -50.17 6.10
C HIS A 311 -4.93 -49.70 6.47
N ASN A 312 -5.10 -49.08 7.63
CA ASN A 312 -6.36 -48.45 8.03
C ASN A 312 -6.20 -46.93 7.97
N LEU A 313 -6.89 -46.30 7.03
CA LEU A 313 -6.83 -44.85 6.81
C LEU A 313 -7.94 -44.07 7.52
N ASP A 314 -8.83 -44.73 8.26
CA ASP A 314 -10.00 -44.07 8.87
C ASP A 314 -9.57 -42.93 9.79
N ALA A 315 -8.60 -43.17 10.69
CA ALA A 315 -8.06 -42.15 11.58
C ALA A 315 -7.35 -41.02 10.82
N LEU A 316 -6.54 -41.35 9.81
CA LEU A 316 -5.82 -40.37 8.99
C LEU A 316 -6.77 -39.48 8.19
N ARG A 317 -7.87 -40.04 7.68
CA ARG A 317 -8.89 -39.33 6.88
C ARG A 317 -9.89 -38.55 7.72
N ALA A 318 -10.16 -39.00 8.94
CA ALA A 318 -10.95 -38.23 9.91
C ALA A 318 -10.14 -37.06 10.50
N GLY A 319 -8.82 -37.20 10.53
CA GLY A 319 -7.90 -36.26 11.14
C GLY A 319 -7.53 -35.03 10.28
N PRO A 320 -6.62 -34.19 10.82
CA PRO A 320 -6.22 -32.92 10.21
C PRO A 320 -5.44 -33.07 8.90
N LEU A 321 -4.96 -34.27 8.59
CA LEU A 321 -4.10 -34.56 7.43
C LEU A 321 -4.85 -35.10 6.20
N ARG A 322 -6.19 -35.16 6.25
CA ARG A 322 -7.03 -35.63 5.14
C ARG A 322 -6.77 -34.92 3.80
N GLU A 323 -6.32 -33.68 3.85
CA GLU A 323 -6.03 -32.84 2.68
C GLU A 323 -4.80 -33.27 1.89
N LEU A 324 -3.98 -34.16 2.45
CA LEU A 324 -2.72 -34.63 1.85
C LEU A 324 -2.88 -35.75 0.83
N ALA A 325 -4.09 -36.29 0.66
CA ALA A 325 -4.38 -37.28 -0.38
C ALA A 325 -4.32 -36.62 -1.78
N GLY A 326 -3.64 -37.25 -2.73
CA GLY A 326 -3.56 -36.77 -4.10
C GLY A 326 -2.25 -37.12 -4.81
N ARG A 327 -2.11 -36.67 -6.06
CA ARG A 327 -0.88 -36.85 -6.85
C ARG A 327 0.16 -35.81 -6.48
N SER A 328 1.44 -36.07 -6.80
CA SER A 328 2.55 -35.15 -6.50
C SER A 328 2.36 -33.72 -7.05
N ARG A 329 1.67 -33.56 -8.19
CA ARG A 329 1.36 -32.25 -8.81
C ARG A 329 0.23 -31.48 -8.11
N GLU A 330 -0.55 -32.15 -7.28
CA GLU A 330 -1.73 -31.62 -6.57
C GLU A 330 -1.41 -31.30 -5.10
N LYS A 331 -0.23 -31.73 -4.60
CA LYS A 331 0.22 -31.46 -3.23
C LYS A 331 0.22 -29.95 -2.96
N ARG A 332 -0.16 -29.56 -1.76
CA ARG A 332 -0.16 -28.17 -1.24
C ARG A 332 0.07 -28.22 0.26
N VAL A 333 0.43 -27.10 0.87
CA VAL A 333 0.48 -27.03 2.34
C VAL A 333 -0.95 -27.11 2.88
N PRO A 334 -1.26 -28.05 3.81
CA PRO A 334 -2.59 -28.16 4.42
C PRO A 334 -3.00 -26.88 5.14
N GLU A 335 -4.30 -26.54 5.12
CA GLU A 335 -4.79 -25.34 5.81
C GLU A 335 -4.51 -25.38 7.32
N VAL A 336 -4.51 -26.58 7.92
CA VAL A 336 -4.17 -26.76 9.35
C VAL A 336 -2.74 -26.33 9.67
N VAL A 337 -1.79 -26.39 8.73
CA VAL A 337 -0.42 -25.89 8.93
C VAL A 337 -0.40 -24.36 8.83
N TRP A 338 -1.18 -23.78 7.93
CA TRP A 338 -1.28 -22.33 7.76
C TRP A 338 -1.83 -21.62 8.98
N THR A 339 -2.86 -22.19 9.62
CA THR A 339 -3.50 -21.61 10.80
C THR A 339 -2.80 -21.95 12.12
N ALA A 340 -1.83 -22.86 12.10
CA ALA A 340 -1.08 -23.26 13.28
C ALA A 340 -0.06 -22.21 13.74
N GLU A 341 0.41 -22.40 14.98
CA GLU A 341 1.47 -21.58 15.58
C GLU A 341 2.81 -21.71 14.81
N PRO A 342 3.73 -20.73 14.96
CA PRO A 342 5.01 -20.73 14.26
C PRO A 342 5.89 -21.97 14.51
N ASP A 343 5.75 -22.65 15.64
CA ASP A 343 6.50 -23.87 15.94
C ASP A 343 6.05 -25.07 15.08
N VAL A 344 4.74 -25.23 14.85
CA VAL A 344 4.18 -26.24 13.94
C VAL A 344 4.60 -25.98 12.50
N LYS A 345 4.51 -24.72 12.04
CA LYS A 345 4.98 -24.29 10.71
C LYS A 345 6.47 -24.56 10.53
N ARG A 346 7.28 -24.33 11.58
CA ARG A 346 8.71 -24.64 11.59
C ARG A 346 8.94 -26.14 11.46
N ALA A 347 8.27 -26.96 12.29
CA ALA A 347 8.38 -28.41 12.25
C ALA A 347 7.98 -28.99 10.88
N PHE A 348 6.95 -28.41 10.27
CA PHE A 348 6.54 -28.71 8.90
C PHE A 348 7.65 -28.45 7.89
N LEU A 349 8.21 -27.23 7.88
CA LEU A 349 9.31 -26.89 6.96
C LEU A 349 10.56 -27.75 7.23
N GLN A 350 10.90 -28.01 8.50
CA GLN A 350 12.02 -28.88 8.88
C GLN A 350 11.89 -30.26 8.27
N SER A 351 10.75 -30.92 8.49
CA SER A 351 10.48 -32.27 7.98
C SER A 351 10.39 -32.29 6.45
N LEU A 352 9.76 -31.27 5.85
CA LEU A 352 9.67 -31.14 4.39
C LEU A 352 11.07 -31.04 3.74
N PHE A 353 11.94 -30.20 4.29
CA PHE A 353 13.31 -30.04 3.82
C PHE A 353 14.20 -31.24 4.20
N GLU A 354 13.89 -31.96 5.28
CA GLU A 354 14.62 -33.18 5.61
C GLU A 354 14.36 -34.30 4.60
N GLY A 355 13.17 -34.39 4.01
CA GLY A 355 12.92 -35.28 2.87
C GLY A 355 13.60 -34.77 1.60
N ASP A 356 13.00 -33.77 0.95
CA ASP A 356 13.37 -33.36 -0.42
C ASP A 356 14.30 -32.14 -0.49
N GLY A 357 14.64 -31.56 0.66
CA GLY A 357 15.54 -30.41 0.72
C GLY A 357 17.01 -30.80 0.60
N SER A 358 17.81 -29.89 0.04
CA SER A 358 19.25 -30.06 -0.08
C SER A 358 20.00 -28.76 0.18
N SER A 359 21.26 -28.91 0.63
CA SER A 359 22.21 -27.82 0.81
C SER A 359 23.51 -28.14 0.08
N SER A 360 24.06 -27.16 -0.64
CA SER A 360 25.30 -27.29 -1.39
C SER A 360 26.13 -26.02 -1.34
N LEU A 361 27.44 -26.18 -1.17
CA LEU A 361 28.40 -25.11 -1.38
C LEU A 361 28.63 -24.96 -2.88
N LEU A 362 28.44 -23.76 -3.39
CA LEU A 362 28.68 -23.38 -4.77
C LEU A 362 30.05 -22.68 -4.89
N PRO A 363 30.61 -22.54 -6.11
CA PRO A 363 31.87 -21.83 -6.32
C PRO A 363 31.90 -20.45 -5.67
N ARG A 364 33.10 -19.95 -5.34
CA ARG A 364 33.33 -18.64 -4.70
C ARG A 364 32.68 -18.49 -3.31
N ASN A 365 32.60 -19.58 -2.53
CA ASN A 365 32.04 -19.60 -1.17
C ASN A 365 30.59 -19.07 -1.13
N THR A 366 29.80 -19.48 -2.13
CA THR A 366 28.36 -19.22 -2.16
C THR A 366 27.62 -20.46 -1.69
N ILE A 367 26.38 -20.30 -1.23
CA ILE A 367 25.57 -21.42 -0.74
C ILE A 367 24.24 -21.45 -1.48
N GLN A 368 23.73 -22.65 -1.67
CA GLN A 368 22.39 -22.87 -2.16
C GLN A 368 21.68 -23.86 -1.25
N LEU A 369 20.53 -23.45 -0.74
CA LEU A 369 19.50 -24.35 -0.26
C LEU A 369 18.45 -24.47 -1.35
N SER A 370 17.94 -25.68 -1.57
CA SER A 370 16.85 -25.88 -2.50
C SER A 370 15.88 -26.96 -2.02
N TYR A 371 14.61 -26.71 -2.26
CA TYR A 371 13.52 -27.68 -2.16
C TYR A 371 12.90 -27.88 -3.54
N SER A 372 12.68 -29.12 -3.92
CA SER A 372 12.19 -29.54 -5.23
C SER A 372 10.72 -29.97 -5.15
N SER A 373 9.91 -29.60 -6.14
CA SER A 373 8.52 -30.06 -6.23
C SER A 373 7.98 -30.02 -7.66
N TYR A 374 7.06 -30.93 -7.98
CA TYR A 374 6.27 -30.89 -9.21
C TYR A 374 4.97 -30.09 -9.07
N SER A 375 4.59 -29.71 -7.85
CA SER A 375 3.40 -28.89 -7.58
C SER A 375 3.75 -27.41 -7.55
N GLN A 376 3.08 -26.64 -8.42
CA GLN A 376 3.19 -25.20 -8.44
C GLN A 376 2.61 -24.53 -7.20
N GLN A 377 1.52 -25.08 -6.65
CA GLN A 377 0.93 -24.56 -5.42
C GLN A 377 1.87 -24.80 -4.23
N LEU A 378 2.43 -26.00 -4.10
CA LEU A 378 3.35 -26.32 -3.00
C LEU A 378 4.62 -25.46 -3.05
N ALA A 379 5.18 -25.23 -4.24
CA ALA A 379 6.36 -24.36 -4.38
C ALA A 379 6.07 -22.92 -3.90
N ARG A 380 4.89 -22.37 -4.21
CA ARG A 380 4.44 -21.05 -3.74
C ARG A 380 4.18 -21.04 -2.24
N ASP A 381 3.50 -22.05 -1.73
CA ASP A 381 3.21 -22.18 -0.30
C ASP A 381 4.50 -22.24 0.52
N VAL A 382 5.48 -23.04 0.07
CA VAL A 382 6.80 -23.13 0.73
C VAL A 382 7.56 -21.82 0.66
N GLN A 383 7.57 -21.13 -0.49
CA GLN A 383 8.18 -19.80 -0.61
C GLN A 383 7.54 -18.81 0.38
N GLN A 384 6.22 -18.83 0.51
CA GLN A 384 5.48 -17.94 1.39
C GLN A 384 5.72 -18.28 2.88
N LEU A 385 5.70 -19.56 3.27
CA LEU A 385 6.03 -19.97 4.64
C LEU A 385 7.48 -19.59 5.02
N LEU A 386 8.44 -19.71 4.10
CA LEU A 386 9.81 -19.28 4.35
C LEU A 386 9.91 -17.78 4.67
N LEU A 387 9.10 -16.93 4.01
CA LEU A 387 9.04 -15.50 4.33
C LEU A 387 8.58 -15.23 5.76
N GLU A 388 7.68 -16.05 6.31
CA GLU A 388 7.19 -15.90 7.69
C GLU A 388 8.29 -16.11 8.74
N PHE A 389 9.37 -16.81 8.37
CA PHE A 389 10.60 -16.98 9.17
C PHE A 389 11.72 -16.03 8.74
N GLY A 390 11.44 -15.04 7.90
CA GLY A 390 12.40 -14.07 7.39
C GLY A 390 13.37 -14.61 6.34
N VAL A 391 13.08 -15.77 5.73
CA VAL A 391 13.93 -16.40 4.71
C VAL A 391 13.41 -16.03 3.32
N ALA A 392 14.11 -15.13 2.62
CA ALA A 392 13.79 -14.83 1.23
C ALA A 392 14.25 -15.97 0.30
N SER A 393 13.37 -16.37 -0.63
CA SER A 393 13.62 -17.43 -1.60
C SER A 393 13.06 -17.08 -2.97
N ALA A 394 13.54 -17.77 -4.01
CA ALA A 394 13.04 -17.61 -5.38
C ALA A 394 12.58 -18.95 -5.95
N ILE A 395 11.52 -18.93 -6.75
CA ILE A 395 11.07 -20.10 -7.50
C ILE A 395 11.70 -20.10 -8.88
N CYS A 396 12.44 -21.16 -9.21
CA CYS A 396 12.98 -21.39 -10.54
C CYS A 396 12.55 -22.75 -11.11
N ARG A 397 12.65 -22.91 -12.42
CA ARG A 397 12.43 -24.21 -13.08
C ARG A 397 13.77 -24.91 -13.31
N SER A 398 13.78 -26.22 -13.18
CA SER A 398 14.91 -27.06 -13.57
C SER A 398 15.19 -26.98 -15.08
N GLN A 399 16.38 -27.42 -15.51
CA GLN A 399 16.84 -27.36 -16.91
C GLN A 399 15.95 -28.16 -17.87
N ASP A 400 15.29 -29.21 -17.37
CA ASP A 400 14.29 -30.05 -18.04
C ASP A 400 12.85 -29.48 -17.98
N ARG A 401 12.65 -28.32 -17.35
CA ARG A 401 11.40 -27.53 -17.23
C ARG A 401 10.19 -28.22 -16.57
N GLU A 402 10.31 -29.46 -16.12
CA GLU A 402 9.21 -30.17 -15.44
C GLU A 402 9.17 -29.98 -13.92
N GLU A 403 10.33 -29.78 -13.28
CA GLU A 403 10.46 -29.63 -11.83
C GLU A 403 10.63 -28.16 -11.41
N LEU A 404 9.93 -27.74 -10.35
CA LEU A 404 10.08 -26.44 -9.70
C LEU A 404 11.04 -26.55 -8.52
N LYS A 405 11.88 -25.54 -8.33
CA LYS A 405 12.81 -25.43 -7.21
C LYS A 405 12.57 -24.13 -6.46
N VAL A 406 12.33 -24.23 -5.16
CA VAL A 406 12.37 -23.11 -4.22
C VAL A 406 13.81 -22.98 -3.74
N VAL A 407 14.46 -21.87 -4.06
CA VAL A 407 15.90 -21.68 -3.87
C VAL A 407 16.19 -20.54 -2.92
N VAL A 408 16.95 -20.83 -1.86
CA VAL A 408 17.61 -19.82 -1.02
C VAL A 408 19.07 -19.76 -1.43
N SER A 409 19.44 -18.68 -2.13
CA SER A 409 20.80 -18.50 -2.69
C SER A 409 21.61 -17.42 -1.98
N ASN A 410 20.96 -16.58 -1.18
CA ASN A 410 21.63 -15.54 -0.41
C ASN A 410 22.14 -16.11 0.91
N ARG A 411 23.34 -15.67 1.32
CA ARG A 411 24.07 -16.20 2.47
C ARG A 411 23.43 -15.76 3.78
N ARG A 412 22.89 -14.53 3.82
CA ARG A 412 22.06 -14.03 4.93
C ARG A 412 20.85 -14.95 5.16
N ASP A 413 20.03 -15.15 4.13
CA ASP A 413 18.83 -15.98 4.22
C ASP A 413 19.15 -17.46 4.53
N ALA A 414 20.26 -18.00 4.02
CA ALA A 414 20.71 -19.35 4.38
C ALA A 414 21.11 -19.47 5.87
N ARG A 415 21.70 -18.42 6.46
CA ARG A 415 21.97 -18.38 7.91
C ARG A 415 20.69 -18.22 8.73
N ILE A 416 19.73 -17.43 8.25
CA ILE A 416 18.40 -17.32 8.88
C ILE A 416 17.72 -18.69 8.84
N PHE A 417 17.69 -19.37 7.69
CA PHE A 417 17.17 -20.72 7.56
C PHE A 417 17.85 -21.67 8.55
N ALA A 418 19.18 -21.69 8.62
CA ALA A 418 19.94 -22.56 9.52
C ALA A 418 19.65 -22.32 11.01
N ARG A 419 19.12 -21.16 11.39
CA ARG A 419 18.79 -20.81 12.78
C ARG A 419 17.30 -20.95 13.07
N ALA A 420 16.44 -20.40 12.21
CA ALA A 420 15.00 -20.25 12.42
C ALA A 420 14.18 -21.43 11.92
N VAL A 421 14.59 -22.08 10.82
CA VAL A 421 13.91 -23.24 10.23
C VAL A 421 14.67 -24.52 10.58
N ARG A 422 15.91 -24.65 10.10
CA ARG A 422 16.83 -25.81 10.26
C ARG A 422 16.45 -27.02 9.39
N PHE A 423 17.43 -27.88 9.15
CA PHE A 423 17.22 -29.29 8.80
C PHE A 423 17.20 -30.14 10.08
N LEU A 424 16.95 -31.44 9.94
CA LEU A 424 17.14 -32.42 11.00
C LEU A 424 18.51 -33.13 10.83
N GLY A 425 19.00 -33.69 11.93
CA GLY A 425 20.18 -34.56 11.97
C GLY A 425 21.37 -34.14 11.07
N ARG A 426 21.71 -35.03 10.11
CA ARG A 426 22.92 -34.92 9.29
C ARG A 426 22.89 -33.76 8.29
N LYS A 427 21.72 -33.44 7.72
CA LYS A 427 21.60 -32.33 6.75
C LYS A 427 21.86 -30.97 7.42
N GLN A 428 21.48 -30.80 8.68
CA GLN A 428 21.77 -29.59 9.45
C GLN A 428 23.27 -29.45 9.72
N VAL A 429 23.91 -30.52 10.18
CA VAL A 429 25.37 -30.51 10.43
C VAL A 429 26.14 -30.21 9.13
N LYS A 430 25.68 -30.76 8.00
CA LYS A 430 26.25 -30.42 6.68
C LYS A 430 26.06 -28.94 6.36
N LEU A 431 24.86 -28.39 6.54
CA LEU A 431 24.58 -26.97 6.31
C LEU A 431 25.47 -26.07 7.16
N GLU A 432 25.58 -26.34 8.45
CA GLU A 432 26.42 -25.58 9.38
C GLU A 432 27.90 -25.66 8.98
N ARG A 433 28.38 -26.84 8.57
CA ARG A 433 29.75 -27.00 8.04
C ARG A 433 29.97 -26.22 6.74
N CYS A 434 28.99 -26.18 5.85
CA CYS A 434 29.06 -25.36 4.63
C CYS A 434 29.07 -23.87 4.98
N LEU A 435 28.22 -23.41 5.90
CA LEU A 435 28.17 -22.03 6.35
C LEU A 435 29.43 -21.59 7.09
N ALA A 436 30.06 -22.47 7.86
CA ALA A 436 31.33 -22.19 8.54
C ALA A 436 32.49 -21.93 7.57
N GLN A 437 32.41 -22.44 6.34
CA GLN A 437 33.39 -22.16 5.27
C GLN A 437 33.12 -20.81 4.58
N ILE A 438 31.98 -20.18 4.83
CA ILE A 438 31.59 -18.91 4.22
C ILE A 438 31.87 -17.79 5.22
N PRO A 439 32.78 -16.85 4.89
CA PRO A 439 33.07 -15.73 5.77
C PRO A 439 31.80 -14.97 6.17
N GLU A 440 31.68 -14.64 7.46
CA GLU A 440 30.63 -13.75 7.97
C GLU A 440 30.69 -12.40 7.24
N ARG A 441 31.90 -11.86 7.10
CA ARG A 441 32.19 -10.68 6.28
C ARG A 441 32.80 -11.09 4.95
N SER A 442 31.97 -11.19 3.91
CA SER A 442 32.45 -11.52 2.56
C SER A 442 32.45 -10.33 1.63
N ARG A 443 33.41 -10.32 0.70
CA ARG A 443 33.50 -9.36 -0.40
C ARG A 443 32.58 -9.73 -1.57
N ALA A 444 32.05 -10.96 -1.62
CA ALA A 444 31.10 -11.37 -2.64
C ALA A 444 29.84 -10.49 -2.60
N LEU A 445 29.32 -10.14 -3.77
CA LEU A 445 28.16 -9.25 -3.88
C LEU A 445 26.88 -10.04 -3.56
N SER A 446 26.17 -9.64 -2.51
CA SER A 446 24.83 -10.16 -2.23
C SER A 446 23.84 -9.64 -3.28
N ARG A 447 22.80 -10.43 -3.57
CA ARG A 447 21.68 -10.02 -4.44
C ARG A 447 20.61 -9.24 -3.67
N ASP A 448 20.52 -9.45 -2.36
CA ASP A 448 19.60 -8.75 -1.48
C ASP A 448 20.16 -7.36 -1.16
N HIS A 449 19.51 -6.36 -1.74
CA HIS A 449 19.92 -4.97 -1.67
C HIS A 449 18.71 -4.07 -1.75
N VAL A 450 18.87 -2.85 -1.26
CA VAL A 450 17.87 -1.79 -1.38
C VAL A 450 18.20 -0.96 -2.62
N PRO A 451 17.37 -1.02 -3.68
CA PRO A 451 17.56 -0.19 -4.88
C PRO A 451 17.67 1.30 -4.54
N PHE A 452 18.35 2.07 -5.40
CA PHE A 452 18.51 3.54 -5.33
C PHE A 452 19.32 4.08 -4.14
N VAL A 453 19.36 3.41 -2.98
CA VAL A 453 20.11 3.85 -1.78
C VAL A 453 21.59 4.09 -2.05
N ALA A 454 22.26 3.18 -2.77
CA ALA A 454 23.68 3.36 -3.08
C ALA A 454 23.94 4.56 -4.00
N ALA A 455 23.03 4.85 -4.93
CA ALA A 455 23.16 6.01 -5.81
C ALA A 455 22.95 7.29 -5.00
N TYR A 456 21.86 7.36 -4.24
CA TYR A 456 21.52 8.48 -3.36
C TYR A 456 22.65 8.87 -2.41
N VAL A 457 23.14 7.93 -1.60
CA VAL A 457 24.20 8.21 -0.63
C VAL A 457 25.51 8.61 -1.32
N ARG A 458 25.81 8.07 -2.52
CA ARG A 458 27.01 8.47 -3.26
C ARG A 458 26.90 9.88 -3.83
N ASP A 459 25.70 10.30 -4.22
CA ASP A 459 25.45 11.65 -4.69
C ASP A 459 25.56 12.65 -3.53
N GLU A 460 24.85 12.37 -2.44
CA GLU A 460 24.79 13.25 -1.27
C GLU A 460 26.10 13.31 -0.46
N CYS A 461 26.82 12.19 -0.34
CA CYS A 461 28.02 12.09 0.49
C CYS A 461 29.33 11.96 -0.29
N GLY A 462 29.31 11.83 -1.63
CA GLY A 462 30.50 11.48 -2.42
C GLY A 462 31.44 12.62 -2.82
N ALA A 463 31.15 13.87 -2.40
CA ALA A 463 31.90 15.07 -2.79
C ALA A 463 33.37 15.08 -2.30
N ASP A 464 33.64 14.53 -1.11
CA ASP A 464 35.02 14.38 -0.63
C ASP A 464 35.74 13.25 -1.39
N PRO A 465 36.93 13.46 -1.97
CA PRO A 465 37.58 12.47 -2.83
C PRO A 465 37.95 11.14 -2.14
N GLU A 466 38.44 11.18 -0.90
CA GLU A 466 38.81 9.98 -0.14
C GLU A 466 37.56 9.23 0.33
N HIS A 467 36.55 9.98 0.75
CA HIS A 467 35.28 9.47 1.24
C HIS A 467 34.41 8.90 0.11
N GLY A 468 34.28 9.61 -1.00
CA GLY A 468 33.59 9.16 -2.21
C GLY A 468 34.26 7.93 -2.82
N LYS A 469 35.59 7.84 -2.76
CA LYS A 469 36.32 6.62 -3.16
C LYS A 469 35.96 5.43 -2.27
N TRP A 470 35.73 5.64 -0.97
CA TRP A 470 35.22 4.59 -0.09
C TRP A 470 33.79 4.20 -0.45
N LEU A 471 32.87 5.16 -0.59
CA LEU A 471 31.45 4.92 -0.95
C LEU A 471 31.28 4.21 -2.29
N ARG A 472 32.13 4.50 -3.28
CA ARG A 472 32.14 3.79 -4.58
C ARG A 472 32.69 2.37 -4.49
N ARG A 473 33.61 2.10 -3.56
CA ARG A 473 34.22 0.78 -3.36
C ARG A 473 33.39 -0.14 -2.45
N HIS A 474 32.41 0.40 -1.73
CA HIS A 474 31.58 -0.36 -0.80
C HIS A 474 30.12 -0.36 -1.23
N ASN A 475 29.51 -1.55 -1.31
CA ASN A 475 28.10 -1.75 -1.63
C ASN A 475 27.29 -1.76 -0.34
N PHE A 476 27.16 -0.61 0.32
CA PHE A 476 26.51 -0.48 1.64
C PHE A 476 24.98 -0.62 1.57
N ASP A 477 24.39 -0.55 0.38
CA ASP A 477 22.99 -0.85 0.08
C ASP A 477 22.64 -2.35 0.22
N ARG A 478 23.62 -3.21 0.54
CA ARG A 478 23.41 -4.63 0.85
C ARG A 478 23.03 -4.79 2.32
N ILE A 479 21.87 -5.40 2.58
CA ILE A 479 21.36 -5.64 3.93
C ILE A 479 22.36 -6.41 4.81
N GLU A 480 22.95 -7.50 4.28
CA GLU A 480 23.98 -8.29 5.00
C GLU A 480 25.17 -7.43 5.44
N ARG A 481 25.52 -6.38 4.68
CA ARG A 481 26.61 -5.47 5.08
C ARG A 481 26.16 -4.44 6.10
N TRP A 482 24.91 -3.97 5.99
CA TRP A 482 24.32 -3.02 6.92
C TRP A 482 24.21 -3.63 8.33
N GLU A 483 23.67 -4.84 8.45
CA GLU A 483 23.53 -5.57 9.73
C GLU A 483 24.85 -5.91 10.41
N HIS A 484 25.94 -6.06 9.65
CA HIS A 484 27.27 -6.35 10.20
C HIS A 484 28.13 -5.11 10.41
N ALA A 485 27.66 -3.94 9.97
CA ALA A 485 28.36 -2.67 10.04
C ALA A 485 27.76 -1.79 11.15
N ASP A 486 27.76 -2.28 12.40
CA ASP A 486 27.16 -1.64 13.57
C ASP A 486 27.60 -0.19 13.84
N THR A 487 28.68 0.32 13.23
CA THR A 487 29.09 1.74 13.35
C THR A 487 29.77 2.29 12.10
N ALA A 488 30.63 1.49 11.43
CA ALA A 488 31.53 2.00 10.39
C ALA A 488 30.87 2.52 9.09
N VAL A 489 29.66 2.05 8.72
CA VAL A 489 28.93 2.59 7.54
C VAL A 489 28.22 3.89 7.93
N LEU A 490 27.53 3.90 9.07
CA LEU A 490 26.82 5.08 9.59
C LEU A 490 27.79 6.23 9.91
N ASP A 491 28.94 5.94 10.53
CA ASP A 491 30.01 6.91 10.78
C ASP A 491 30.57 7.51 9.47
N ARG A 492 30.42 6.78 8.37
CA ARG A 492 30.80 7.20 7.02
C ARG A 492 29.64 7.83 6.25
N ILE A 493 28.47 8.03 6.83
CA ILE A 493 27.39 8.84 6.26
C ILE A 493 27.19 10.00 7.25
N PRO A 494 27.89 11.13 7.06
CA PRO A 494 27.89 12.20 8.07
C PRO A 494 26.52 12.89 8.21
N SER A 495 25.77 13.00 7.11
CA SER A 495 24.46 13.67 7.10
C SER A 495 23.42 12.86 7.88
N GLN A 496 22.82 13.49 8.88
CA GLN A 496 21.72 12.90 9.64
C GLN A 496 20.46 12.73 8.76
N GLU A 497 20.19 13.65 7.85
CA GLU A 497 19.04 13.55 6.93
C GLU A 497 19.14 12.34 6.00
N VAL A 498 20.32 12.12 5.41
CA VAL A 498 20.57 10.94 4.57
C VAL A 498 20.37 9.66 5.38
N ARG A 499 20.78 9.65 6.66
CA ARG A 499 20.52 8.52 7.56
C ARG A 499 19.04 8.35 7.82
N ASP A 500 18.28 9.42 8.05
CA ASP A 500 16.85 9.36 8.33
C ASP A 500 16.05 8.85 7.12
N VAL A 501 16.51 9.14 5.90
CA VAL A 501 15.93 8.59 4.65
C VAL A 501 16.24 7.09 4.50
N ILE A 502 17.49 6.67 4.69
CA ILE A 502 17.90 5.29 4.39
C ILE A 502 17.63 4.31 5.55
N ALA A 503 17.67 4.75 6.81
CA ALA A 503 17.55 3.86 7.97
C ALA A 503 16.23 3.07 7.98
N PRO A 504 15.06 3.67 7.66
CA PRO A 504 13.80 2.93 7.55
C PRO A 504 13.77 1.90 6.40
N LEU A 505 14.65 2.05 5.39
CA LEU A 505 14.72 1.16 4.24
C LEU A 505 15.71 0.00 4.46
N MET A 506 16.73 0.24 5.28
CA MET A 506 17.85 -0.68 5.48
C MET A 506 17.66 -1.65 6.65
N THR A 507 16.47 -1.72 7.26
CA THR A 507 16.21 -2.56 8.43
C THR A 507 16.33 -4.06 8.15
N GLY A 508 16.19 -4.47 6.88
CA GLY A 508 16.15 -5.88 6.48
C GLY A 508 14.79 -6.55 6.69
N ASP A 509 13.77 -5.79 7.09
CA ASP A 509 12.40 -6.27 7.30
C ASP A 509 11.63 -6.51 6.00
N HIS A 510 12.06 -5.87 4.91
CA HIS A 510 11.42 -5.95 3.60
C HIS A 510 12.40 -6.44 2.54
N LEU A 511 11.87 -7.18 1.57
CA LEU A 511 12.50 -7.47 0.29
C LEU A 511 11.93 -6.50 -0.75
N TYR A 512 12.83 -5.84 -1.49
CA TYR A 512 12.48 -4.96 -2.61
C TYR A 512 12.45 -5.77 -3.91
N ALA A 513 11.33 -6.44 -4.15
CA ALA A 513 11.19 -7.38 -5.25
C ALA A 513 10.88 -6.64 -6.56
N GLU A 514 11.52 -7.09 -7.65
CA GLU A 514 11.30 -6.52 -8.98
C GLU A 514 10.06 -7.15 -9.62
N VAL A 515 9.16 -6.30 -10.08
CA VAL A 515 7.96 -6.71 -10.79
C VAL A 515 8.34 -7.29 -12.15
N GLU A 516 7.93 -8.53 -12.39
CA GLU A 516 8.07 -9.21 -13.68
C GLU A 516 6.90 -8.88 -14.60
N SER A 517 5.67 -8.90 -14.06
CA SER A 517 4.46 -8.66 -14.86
C SER A 517 3.28 -8.23 -13.99
N VAL A 518 2.36 -7.49 -14.61
CA VAL A 518 1.01 -7.23 -14.13
C VAL A 518 0.05 -7.57 -15.27
N ALA A 519 -0.88 -8.48 -15.05
CA ALA A 519 -1.77 -8.99 -16.11
C ALA A 519 -3.22 -9.15 -15.63
N PRO A 520 -4.22 -9.03 -16.53
CA PRO A 520 -5.62 -9.32 -16.19
C PRO A 520 -5.79 -10.74 -15.64
N ALA A 521 -6.55 -10.87 -14.54
CA ALA A 521 -6.79 -12.12 -13.83
C ALA A 521 -8.28 -12.49 -13.75
N GLY A 522 -9.09 -11.92 -14.67
CA GLY A 522 -10.52 -12.18 -14.75
C GLY A 522 -11.33 -11.51 -13.63
N LYS A 523 -12.62 -11.87 -13.55
CA LYS A 523 -13.53 -11.38 -12.50
C LYS A 523 -13.57 -12.38 -11.34
N GLN A 524 -13.32 -11.90 -10.12
CA GLN A 524 -13.23 -12.76 -8.93
C GLN A 524 -13.94 -12.09 -7.74
N ALA A 525 -14.33 -12.88 -6.74
CA ALA A 525 -14.79 -12.34 -5.46
C ALA A 525 -13.62 -11.67 -4.74
N VAL A 526 -13.85 -10.45 -4.24
CA VAL A 526 -12.78 -9.64 -3.65
C VAL A 526 -13.14 -9.14 -2.25
N PHE A 527 -12.12 -9.08 -1.40
CA PHE A 527 -12.22 -8.85 0.04
C PHE A 527 -11.26 -7.77 0.52
N SER A 528 -11.58 -7.17 1.66
CA SER A 528 -10.69 -6.25 2.39
C SER A 528 -10.97 -6.29 3.89
N LEU A 529 -10.03 -5.83 4.70
CA LEU A 529 -10.15 -5.75 6.15
C LEU A 529 -10.09 -4.30 6.61
N LYS A 530 -10.83 -3.92 7.66
CA LYS A 530 -10.63 -2.64 8.37
C LYS A 530 -9.64 -2.85 9.50
N VAL A 531 -8.46 -2.25 9.41
CA VAL A 531 -7.42 -2.25 10.45
C VAL A 531 -7.25 -0.89 11.10
N ALA A 532 -7.10 -0.86 12.42
CA ALA A 532 -6.89 0.37 13.20
C ALA A 532 -5.40 0.61 13.48
N THR A 533 -4.68 1.19 12.52
CA THR A 533 -3.26 1.59 12.66
C THR A 533 -3.04 2.97 12.08
N GLY A 534 -1.98 3.68 12.48
CA GLY A 534 -1.69 5.02 11.95
C GLY A 534 -1.45 5.06 10.43
N ASP A 535 -1.05 3.94 9.81
CA ASP A 535 -0.89 3.80 8.36
C ASP A 535 -1.89 2.82 7.73
N HIS A 536 -2.92 2.42 8.50
CA HIS A 536 -3.97 1.46 8.15
C HIS A 536 -3.53 0.24 7.31
N SER A 537 -2.29 -0.22 7.52
CA SER A 537 -1.66 -1.24 6.70
C SER A 537 -1.73 -2.63 7.32
N PHE A 538 -1.76 -3.65 6.48
CA PHE A 538 -1.70 -5.05 6.91
C PHE A 538 -0.95 -5.93 5.90
N VAL A 539 -0.33 -7.00 6.39
CA VAL A 539 0.45 -7.94 5.58
C VAL A 539 -0.47 -9.01 5.00
N THR A 540 -0.38 -9.17 3.67
CA THR A 540 -1.10 -10.20 2.92
C THR A 540 -0.17 -11.33 2.48
N ASN A 541 -0.13 -11.72 1.20
CA ASN A 541 0.81 -12.70 0.61
C ASN A 541 2.26 -12.18 0.62
N GLY A 542 2.75 -11.69 1.76
CA GLY A 542 3.96 -10.87 1.90
C GLY A 542 3.78 -9.40 1.49
N PHE A 543 2.85 -9.07 0.60
CA PHE A 543 2.61 -7.67 0.18
C PHE A 543 1.94 -6.83 1.27
N ILE A 544 2.28 -5.54 1.30
CA ILE A 544 1.64 -4.57 2.19
C ILE A 544 0.37 -4.00 1.53
N SER A 545 -0.78 -4.18 2.18
CA SER A 545 -2.08 -3.59 1.80
C SER A 545 -2.46 -2.43 2.77
N HIS A 546 -3.43 -1.57 2.45
CA HIS A 546 -3.75 -0.31 3.18
C HIS A 546 -5.28 -0.17 3.50
N ASN A 547 -5.88 0.90 4.08
CA ASN A 547 -7.35 1.27 4.01
C ASN A 547 -7.65 2.80 3.92
N THR A 548 -8.77 3.24 3.29
CA THR A 548 -9.30 4.65 3.37
C THR A 548 -10.80 4.74 3.70
N GLU A 549 -11.17 5.61 4.64
CA GLU A 549 -12.54 5.84 5.12
C GLU A 549 -12.79 7.33 5.38
N ALA A 550 -14.04 7.79 5.31
CA ALA A 550 -14.41 9.20 5.48
C ALA A 550 -15.78 9.39 6.15
N ARG A 551 -15.97 10.55 6.78
CA ARG A 551 -17.26 11.09 7.27
C ARG A 551 -17.27 12.61 7.15
N LEU A 552 -18.39 13.29 7.45
CA LEU A 552 -18.43 14.75 7.44
C LEU A 552 -17.60 15.32 8.59
N ALA A 553 -16.81 16.35 8.30
CA ALA A 553 -16.19 17.15 9.34
C ALA A 553 -17.24 17.95 10.12
N ARG A 554 -16.91 18.35 11.34
CA ARG A 554 -17.81 19.17 12.18
C ARG A 554 -18.27 20.45 11.45
N LEU A 555 -17.34 21.15 10.80
CA LEU A 555 -17.66 22.42 10.15
C LEU A 555 -18.57 22.25 8.92
N ALA A 556 -18.47 21.12 8.20
CA ALA A 556 -19.37 20.80 7.10
C ALA A 556 -20.84 20.65 7.56
N THR A 557 -21.07 20.34 8.83
CA THR A 557 -22.45 20.32 9.37
C THR A 557 -23.06 21.73 9.40
N GLU A 558 -22.26 22.79 9.59
CA GLU A 558 -22.75 24.18 9.50
C GLU A 558 -23.00 24.62 8.06
N MET A 559 -22.34 23.99 7.08
CA MET A 559 -22.62 24.19 5.66
C MET A 559 -23.97 23.61 5.24
N LEU A 560 -24.35 22.47 5.84
CA LEU A 560 -25.54 21.68 5.51
C LEU A 560 -26.73 21.91 6.45
N ARG A 561 -26.56 22.68 7.52
CA ARG A 561 -27.61 22.90 8.52
C ARG A 561 -28.83 23.58 7.87
N ASP A 562 -30.02 23.09 8.19
CA ASP A 562 -31.32 23.55 7.70
C ASP A 562 -31.56 23.36 6.20
N ILE A 563 -30.78 22.48 5.54
CA ILE A 563 -30.98 22.17 4.11
C ILE A 563 -32.37 21.59 3.82
N ASP A 564 -32.98 20.90 4.79
CA ASP A 564 -34.33 20.34 4.70
C ASP A 564 -35.44 21.32 5.10
N ALA A 565 -35.11 22.57 5.43
CA ALA A 565 -36.05 23.58 5.93
C ALA A 565 -36.42 24.64 4.87
N ASP A 566 -36.50 24.25 3.59
CA ASP A 566 -36.79 25.12 2.44
C ASP A 566 -35.89 26.37 2.35
N THR A 567 -34.63 26.23 2.77
CA THR A 567 -33.65 27.34 2.84
C THR A 567 -32.93 27.63 1.53
N VAL A 568 -32.91 26.66 0.60
CA VAL A 568 -32.23 26.76 -0.69
C VAL A 568 -33.08 26.11 -1.79
N ASP A 569 -32.93 26.60 -3.02
CA ASP A 569 -33.58 25.99 -4.17
C ASP A 569 -32.91 24.67 -4.54
N PHE A 570 -33.73 23.70 -4.92
CA PHE A 570 -33.31 22.41 -5.45
C PHE A 570 -33.57 22.36 -6.96
N THR A 571 -32.63 21.78 -7.70
CA THR A 571 -32.70 21.62 -9.15
C THR A 571 -32.68 20.13 -9.53
N PRO A 572 -33.32 19.72 -10.64
CA PRO A 572 -33.22 18.36 -11.13
C PRO A 572 -31.78 17.90 -11.36
N THR A 573 -31.50 16.62 -11.08
CA THR A 573 -30.23 15.97 -11.41
C THR A 573 -30.07 15.80 -12.92
N TYR A 574 -28.88 15.39 -13.37
CA TYR A 574 -28.56 15.27 -14.81
C TYR A 574 -29.47 14.31 -15.60
N ASP A 575 -30.16 13.40 -14.90
CA ASP A 575 -31.08 12.40 -15.42
C ASP A 575 -32.55 12.69 -15.05
N ASP A 576 -32.83 13.86 -14.47
CA ASP A 576 -34.13 14.30 -13.95
C ASP A 576 -34.79 13.33 -12.94
N ALA A 577 -34.05 12.35 -12.41
CA ALA A 577 -34.58 11.32 -11.53
C ALA A 577 -34.68 11.78 -10.06
N ARG A 578 -33.88 12.77 -9.67
CA ARG A 578 -33.78 13.31 -8.31
C ARG A 578 -33.60 14.82 -8.34
N LEU A 579 -33.58 15.40 -7.15
CA LEU A 579 -33.24 16.80 -6.92
C LEU A 579 -31.88 16.90 -6.24
N GLU A 580 -31.09 17.91 -6.59
CA GLU A 580 -29.85 18.30 -5.92
C GLU A 580 -29.92 19.78 -5.49
N PRO A 581 -29.28 20.16 -4.38
CA PRO A 581 -29.29 21.55 -3.94
C PRO A 581 -28.48 22.43 -4.90
N SER A 582 -29.06 23.56 -5.31
CA SER A 582 -28.37 24.53 -6.18
C SER A 582 -27.13 25.14 -5.48
N VAL A 583 -27.25 25.39 -4.17
CA VAL A 583 -26.20 25.80 -3.23
C VAL A 583 -26.45 25.19 -1.86
N LEU A 584 -25.44 25.14 -1.01
CA LEU A 584 -25.64 24.79 0.40
C LEU A 584 -26.06 26.03 1.22
N PRO A 585 -26.86 25.88 2.30
CA PRO A 585 -27.30 27.00 3.15
C PRO A 585 -26.15 27.84 3.72
N SER A 586 -24.99 27.21 4.01
CA SER A 586 -23.73 27.88 4.35
C SER A 586 -23.83 28.95 5.45
N ARG A 587 -23.80 28.55 6.73
CA ARG A 587 -23.88 29.48 7.87
C ARG A 587 -22.64 30.34 8.14
N TYR A 588 -21.55 30.11 7.40
CA TYR A 588 -20.34 30.91 7.48
C TYR A 588 -19.79 31.14 6.07
N PRO A 589 -18.99 32.20 5.84
CA PRO A 589 -18.48 32.56 4.52
C PRO A 589 -17.34 31.64 4.07
N ASN A 590 -17.68 30.40 3.70
CA ASN A 590 -16.73 29.34 3.36
C ASN A 590 -15.81 29.71 2.19
N LEU A 591 -16.27 30.49 1.21
CA LEU A 591 -15.42 30.98 0.11
C LEU A 591 -14.21 31.76 0.61
N LEU A 592 -14.38 32.60 1.62
CA LEU A 592 -13.29 33.41 2.18
C LEU A 592 -12.40 32.60 3.12
N VAL A 593 -13.02 31.72 3.91
CA VAL A 593 -12.30 30.87 4.89
C VAL A 593 -11.40 29.86 4.18
N ASN A 594 -11.93 29.11 3.23
CA ASN A 594 -11.18 28.08 2.51
C ASN A 594 -10.53 28.57 1.21
N GLY A 595 -10.89 29.77 0.75
CA GLY A 595 -10.42 30.29 -0.53
C GLY A 595 -11.00 29.50 -1.71
N SER A 596 -10.59 29.89 -2.92
CA SER A 596 -10.89 29.11 -4.13
C SER A 596 -9.92 29.41 -5.25
N ALA A 597 -9.66 28.40 -6.08
CA ALA A 597 -8.86 28.54 -7.29
C ALA A 597 -9.57 27.89 -8.48
N GLY A 598 -9.56 28.57 -9.62
CA GLY A 598 -10.14 28.09 -10.87
C GLY A 598 -9.55 28.76 -12.09
N ILE A 599 -9.47 28.00 -13.19
CA ILE A 599 -9.08 28.50 -14.51
C ILE A 599 -10.29 28.33 -15.42
N ALA A 600 -10.75 29.43 -15.99
CA ALA A 600 -11.95 29.53 -16.80
C ALA A 600 -11.61 30.33 -18.07
N VAL A 601 -11.50 29.65 -19.23
CA VAL A 601 -11.29 30.28 -20.56
C VAL A 601 -10.11 31.26 -20.55
N GLY A 602 -8.96 30.80 -20.04
CA GLY A 602 -7.74 31.61 -19.98
C GLY A 602 -7.69 32.67 -18.87
N MET A 603 -8.75 32.82 -18.05
CA MET A 603 -8.73 33.66 -16.84
C MET A 603 -8.52 32.78 -15.62
N ALA A 604 -7.50 33.09 -14.82
CA ALA A 604 -7.24 32.43 -13.55
C ALA A 604 -7.78 33.30 -12.40
N THR A 605 -8.68 32.74 -11.60
CA THR A 605 -9.18 33.36 -10.37
C THR A 605 -8.60 32.62 -9.18
N ASN A 606 -7.96 33.35 -8.26
CA ASN A 606 -7.39 32.81 -7.04
C ASN A 606 -7.78 33.70 -5.85
N ILE A 607 -8.66 33.19 -5.00
CA ILE A 607 -9.08 33.80 -3.74
C ILE A 607 -8.34 33.07 -2.63
N PRO A 608 -7.43 33.74 -1.89
CA PRO A 608 -6.70 33.09 -0.83
C PRO A 608 -7.60 32.77 0.37
N PRO A 609 -7.29 31.71 1.15
CA PRO A 609 -7.99 31.41 2.40
C PRO A 609 -7.70 32.48 3.46
N HIS A 610 -8.60 32.62 4.43
CA HIS A 610 -8.53 33.57 5.54
C HIS A 610 -8.91 32.89 6.85
N ASN A 611 -8.53 33.49 7.96
CA ASN A 611 -8.85 32.96 9.28
C ASN A 611 -10.36 33.01 9.54
N LEU A 612 -10.95 31.89 9.96
CA LEU A 612 -12.40 31.81 10.24
C LEU A 612 -12.87 32.86 11.25
N ARG A 613 -12.10 33.11 12.31
CA ARG A 613 -12.50 34.10 13.34
C ARG A 613 -12.45 35.51 12.80
N GLU A 614 -11.37 35.87 12.11
CA GLU A 614 -11.20 37.21 11.51
C GLU A 614 -12.29 37.51 10.48
N VAL A 615 -12.64 36.52 9.65
CA VAL A 615 -13.69 36.69 8.65
C VAL A 615 -15.06 36.86 9.33
N VAL A 616 -15.37 36.08 10.36
CA VAL A 616 -16.62 36.24 11.13
C VAL A 616 -16.67 37.61 11.81
N ASP A 617 -15.58 38.04 12.45
CA ASP A 617 -15.49 39.37 13.07
C ASP A 617 -15.68 40.48 12.05
N GLY A 618 -15.13 40.35 10.84
CA GLY A 618 -15.34 41.30 9.74
C GLY A 618 -16.78 41.33 9.24
N VAL A 619 -17.45 40.17 9.14
CA VAL A 619 -18.88 40.09 8.78
C VAL A 619 -19.74 40.74 9.86
N VAL A 620 -19.46 40.48 11.14
CA VAL A 620 -20.16 41.13 12.26
C VAL A 620 -19.96 42.64 12.22
N ALA A 621 -18.73 43.12 12.02
CA ALA A 621 -18.43 44.54 11.89
C ALA A 621 -19.18 45.19 10.72
N TYR A 622 -19.31 44.51 9.57
CA TYR A 622 -20.08 44.99 8.42
C TYR A 622 -21.59 45.01 8.67
N ILE A 623 -22.12 44.05 9.45
CA ILE A 623 -23.52 44.03 9.86
C ILE A 623 -23.81 45.20 10.82
N GLU A 624 -22.90 45.48 11.76
CA GLU A 624 -23.02 46.56 12.73
C GLU A 624 -22.85 47.95 12.07
N ASP A 625 -21.93 48.07 11.11
CA ASP A 625 -21.71 49.28 10.32
C ASP A 625 -21.60 48.96 8.82
N PRO A 626 -22.70 49.03 8.06
CA PRO A 626 -22.69 48.78 6.61
C PRO A 626 -21.89 49.80 5.80
N SER A 627 -21.46 50.92 6.40
CA SER A 627 -20.65 51.97 5.76
C SER A 627 -19.14 51.79 5.97
N ILE A 628 -18.75 50.76 6.74
CA ILE A 628 -17.34 50.45 6.99
C ILE A 628 -16.58 50.26 5.67
N ASP A 629 -15.49 51.00 5.53
CA ASP A 629 -14.64 50.95 4.34
C ASP A 629 -13.64 49.78 4.42
N VAL A 630 -12.92 49.52 3.32
CA VAL A 630 -11.92 48.45 3.26
C VAL A 630 -10.87 48.62 4.38
N ALA A 631 -10.44 49.85 4.65
CA ALA A 631 -9.48 50.12 5.72
C ALA A 631 -10.04 49.79 7.12
N GLY A 632 -11.33 50.01 7.36
CA GLY A 632 -12.05 49.58 8.55
C GLY A 632 -12.13 48.06 8.65
N LEU A 633 -12.55 47.38 7.59
CA LEU A 633 -12.66 45.91 7.54
C LEU A 633 -11.30 45.23 7.75
N MET A 634 -10.21 45.81 7.24
CA MET A 634 -8.85 45.31 7.43
C MET A 634 -8.37 45.34 8.89
N LYS A 635 -9.06 46.04 9.80
CA LYS A 635 -8.80 45.95 11.24
C LYS A 635 -9.26 44.62 11.83
N HIS A 636 -10.25 43.99 11.21
CA HIS A 636 -10.81 42.71 11.59
C HIS A 636 -10.19 41.57 10.77
N ILE A 637 -10.11 41.73 9.45
CA ILE A 637 -9.51 40.79 8.51
C ILE A 637 -8.08 41.24 8.19
N ARG A 638 -7.10 40.68 8.88
CA ARG A 638 -5.71 41.12 8.78
C ARG A 638 -5.10 40.72 7.46
N GLY A 639 -5.47 39.57 6.93
CA GLY A 639 -4.95 39.13 5.65
C GLY A 639 -5.24 37.67 5.36
N PRO A 640 -4.71 37.16 4.24
CA PRO A 640 -4.71 35.74 3.94
C PRO A 640 -4.08 34.91 5.06
N ASP A 641 -4.65 33.73 5.30
CA ASP A 641 -4.20 32.79 6.31
C ASP A 641 -4.13 31.37 5.70
N PHE A 642 -2.92 30.95 5.33
CA PHE A 642 -2.69 29.76 4.52
C PHE A 642 -2.57 28.48 5.36
N PRO A 643 -3.16 27.35 4.93
CA PRO A 643 -3.09 26.08 5.66
C PRO A 643 -1.66 25.51 5.79
N THR A 644 -0.77 25.83 4.85
CA THR A 644 0.63 25.35 4.85
C THR A 644 1.59 26.27 5.61
N GLY A 645 1.06 27.32 6.26
CA GLY A 645 1.85 28.38 6.88
C GLY A 645 2.50 29.32 5.87
N GLY A 646 3.69 29.83 6.21
CA GLY A 646 4.48 30.75 5.42
C GLY A 646 4.39 32.19 5.90
N VAL A 647 5.33 33.01 5.44
CA VAL A 647 5.42 34.43 5.78
C VAL A 647 5.02 35.27 4.58
N ILE A 648 3.97 36.09 4.73
CA ILE A 648 3.57 37.05 3.70
C ILE A 648 4.58 38.19 3.65
N LYS A 649 5.10 38.49 2.45
CA LYS A 649 6.07 39.55 2.20
C LYS A 649 5.37 40.81 1.72
N GLY A 650 5.29 41.76 2.63
CA GLY A 650 4.72 43.08 2.36
C GLY A 650 3.19 43.08 2.42
N TRP A 651 2.66 44.27 2.70
CA TRP A 651 1.23 44.47 2.95
C TRP A 651 0.50 45.11 1.77
N GLN A 652 1.24 45.77 0.87
CA GLN A 652 0.65 46.52 -0.24
C GLN A 652 -0.16 45.62 -1.18
N GLY A 653 0.36 44.43 -1.50
CA GLY A 653 -0.35 43.50 -2.39
C GLY A 653 -1.67 42.95 -1.82
N ILE A 654 -1.79 42.85 -0.48
CA ILE A 654 -3.06 42.51 0.19
C ILE A 654 -4.03 43.67 0.04
N LYS A 655 -3.58 44.88 0.36
CA LYS A 655 -4.39 46.10 0.26
C LYS A 655 -4.91 46.30 -1.16
N ASP A 656 -4.04 46.20 -2.16
CA ASP A 656 -4.41 46.33 -3.57
C ASP A 656 -5.43 45.25 -3.98
N ALA A 657 -5.26 44.02 -3.49
CA ALA A 657 -6.20 42.93 -3.74
C ALA A 657 -7.59 43.22 -3.15
N TYR A 658 -7.66 43.81 -1.95
CA TYR A 658 -8.94 44.15 -1.31
C TYR A 658 -9.59 45.39 -1.90
N ASP A 659 -8.81 46.43 -2.22
CA ASP A 659 -9.32 47.67 -2.79
C ASP A 659 -9.78 47.51 -4.25
N THR A 660 -9.09 46.66 -5.03
CA THR A 660 -9.29 46.59 -6.49
C THR A 660 -9.73 45.22 -7.01
N GLY A 661 -9.75 44.19 -6.16
CA GLY A 661 -9.92 42.79 -6.58
C GLY A 661 -8.71 42.20 -7.31
N ARG A 662 -7.62 42.95 -7.46
CA ARG A 662 -6.38 42.51 -8.11
C ARG A 662 -5.17 42.87 -7.26
N GLY A 663 -4.41 41.86 -6.87
CA GLY A 663 -3.17 42.07 -6.14
C GLY A 663 -2.29 40.85 -6.16
N ARG A 664 -1.02 41.05 -5.82
CA ARG A 664 -0.03 39.97 -5.75
C ARG A 664 0.42 39.80 -4.31
N VAL A 665 0.02 38.69 -3.70
CA VAL A 665 0.50 38.28 -2.37
C VAL A 665 1.72 37.40 -2.58
N VAL A 666 2.86 37.84 -2.07
CA VAL A 666 4.10 37.06 -2.12
C VAL A 666 4.24 36.31 -0.80
N VAL A 667 4.23 34.98 -0.86
CA VAL A 667 4.39 34.11 0.31
C VAL A 667 5.79 33.50 0.26
N GLN A 668 6.51 33.60 1.37
CA GLN A 668 7.82 32.97 1.54
C GLN A 668 7.69 31.78 2.49
N GLY A 669 8.30 30.66 2.13
CA GLY A 669 8.46 29.53 3.05
C GLY A 669 9.38 29.90 4.21
N ARG A 670 9.22 29.25 5.35
CA ARG A 670 10.16 29.36 6.46
C ARG A 670 11.12 28.20 6.38
N ALA A 671 12.39 28.53 6.19
CA ALA A 671 13.46 27.56 6.27
C ALA A 671 14.57 28.07 7.17
N HIS A 672 15.26 27.15 7.83
CA HIS A 672 16.48 27.42 8.57
C HIS A 672 17.54 26.41 8.16
N THR A 673 18.80 26.78 8.38
CA THR A 673 19.91 25.87 8.16
C THR A 673 20.21 25.09 9.44
N GLU A 674 20.34 23.78 9.30
CA GLU A 674 20.86 22.92 10.36
C GLU A 674 22.22 22.35 9.91
N ASP A 675 23.21 22.37 10.79
CA ASP A 675 24.50 21.74 10.52
C ASP A 675 24.31 20.22 10.58
N ILE A 676 24.40 19.57 9.41
CA ILE A 676 24.28 18.11 9.28
C ILE A 676 25.65 17.42 9.32
N GLY A 677 26.69 18.14 9.74
CA GLY A 677 28.04 17.63 9.96
C GLY A 677 28.98 17.80 8.76
N ARG A 678 30.29 17.87 9.05
CA ARG A 678 31.41 18.05 8.09
C ARG A 678 31.31 19.32 7.22
N GLY A 679 30.79 20.42 7.77
CA GLY A 679 30.71 21.70 7.05
C GLY A 679 29.64 21.72 5.97
N LYS A 680 28.68 20.81 6.03
CA LYS A 680 27.48 20.81 5.20
C LYS A 680 26.30 21.30 6.03
N GLU A 681 25.58 22.28 5.49
CA GLU A 681 24.33 22.76 6.06
C GLU A 681 23.19 22.15 5.26
N ALA A 682 22.17 21.66 5.96
CA ALA A 682 20.91 21.30 5.35
C ALA A 682 19.90 22.42 5.52
N ILE A 683 19.02 22.57 4.53
CA ILE A 683 17.95 23.56 4.56
C ILE A 683 16.67 22.85 5.01
N ILE A 684 16.28 23.05 6.27
CA ILE A 684 15.04 22.52 6.83
C ILE A 684 13.89 23.47 6.50
N VAL A 685 12.97 23.02 5.66
CA VAL A 685 11.77 23.80 5.31
C VAL A 685 10.62 23.46 6.26
N THR A 686 10.41 24.32 7.25
CA THR A 686 9.35 24.19 8.28
C THR A 686 7.97 24.62 7.82
N GLU A 687 7.89 25.58 6.89
CA GLU A 687 6.63 26.07 6.34
C GLU A 687 6.80 26.27 4.82
N LEU A 688 5.82 25.81 4.04
CA LEU A 688 5.83 25.93 2.59
C LEU A 688 4.82 26.99 2.12
N PRO A 689 5.15 27.77 1.07
CA PRO A 689 4.14 28.60 0.43
C PRO A 689 2.94 27.77 -0.04
N TYR A 690 1.74 28.32 0.13
CA TYR A 690 0.50 27.68 -0.27
C TYR A 690 0.49 27.27 -1.75
N GLN A 691 -0.05 26.08 -2.03
CA GLN A 691 -0.11 25.45 -3.37
C GLN A 691 1.26 25.08 -3.99
N VAL A 692 2.36 25.13 -3.23
CA VAL A 692 3.66 24.61 -3.66
C VAL A 692 3.83 23.18 -3.16
N SER A 693 4.12 22.24 -4.07
CA SER A 693 4.49 20.86 -3.73
C SER A 693 6.01 20.72 -3.52
N LYS A 694 6.42 19.85 -2.60
CA LYS A 694 7.84 19.49 -2.41
C LYS A 694 8.38 18.64 -3.58
N GLY A 695 7.67 17.57 -3.94
CA GLY A 695 8.06 16.62 -5.00
C GLY A 695 7.48 16.91 -6.41
N ASP A 696 7.90 16.10 -7.40
CA ASP A 696 7.59 16.26 -8.84
C ASP A 696 6.34 15.46 -9.29
N GLY A 697 5.41 15.16 -8.38
CA GLY A 697 4.27 14.23 -8.59
C GLY A 697 3.29 14.53 -9.71
N ARG A 698 3.46 15.66 -10.42
CA ARG A 698 2.67 16.04 -11.59
C ARG A 698 3.41 15.89 -12.91
N ASN A 699 4.69 15.49 -12.90
CA ASN A 699 5.56 15.44 -14.09
C ASN A 699 5.55 16.74 -14.93
N ASP A 700 5.29 17.88 -14.30
CA ASP A 700 5.17 19.19 -14.95
C ASP A 700 6.32 20.15 -14.62
N GLY A 701 7.31 19.70 -13.82
CA GLY A 701 8.46 20.51 -13.42
C GLY A 701 8.16 21.57 -12.36
N SER A 702 7.00 21.50 -11.69
CA SER A 702 6.59 22.52 -10.72
C SER A 702 7.17 22.33 -9.30
N GLY A 703 7.69 21.14 -8.97
CA GLY A 703 8.15 20.75 -7.64
C GLY A 703 9.29 21.60 -7.09
N LEU A 704 9.19 22.01 -5.82
CA LEU A 704 10.17 22.88 -5.16
C LEU A 704 11.58 22.29 -5.17
N ILE A 705 11.71 21.00 -4.87
CA ILE A 705 13.02 20.31 -4.79
C ILE A 705 13.73 20.34 -6.15
N LYS A 706 13.00 20.09 -7.24
CA LYS A 706 13.54 20.13 -8.60
C LYS A 706 13.99 21.52 -9.02
N LYS A 707 13.19 22.56 -8.72
CA LYS A 707 13.57 23.95 -9.00
C LYS A 707 14.82 24.37 -8.22
N ILE A 708 14.95 23.95 -6.97
CA ILE A 708 16.16 24.19 -6.18
C ILE A 708 17.35 23.49 -6.85
N ALA A 709 17.20 22.22 -7.24
CA ALA A 709 18.25 21.47 -7.93
C ALA A 709 18.67 22.12 -9.27
N GLU A 710 17.71 22.59 -10.07
CA GLU A 710 17.96 23.29 -11.34
C GLU A 710 18.71 24.62 -11.14
N VAL A 711 18.37 25.39 -10.10
CA VAL A 711 19.07 26.64 -9.79
C VAL A 711 20.51 26.35 -9.34
N VAL A 712 20.72 25.31 -8.55
CA VAL A 712 22.06 24.88 -8.10
C VAL A 712 22.90 24.34 -9.25
N GLN A 713 22.29 23.71 -10.27
CA GLN A 713 23.01 23.19 -11.45
C GLN A 713 23.37 24.28 -12.49
N ASN A 714 22.60 25.37 -12.54
CA ASN A 714 22.77 26.44 -13.54
C ASN A 714 23.49 27.70 -13.00
N GLY A 715 23.73 27.78 -11.69
CA GLY A 715 24.55 28.80 -11.04
C GLY A 715 25.93 28.27 -10.70
#